data_AF-A0A249LGM0-F1
#
_entry.id   AF-A0A249LGM0-F1
#
_cell.length_a   1.000
_cell.length_b   1.000
_cell.length_c   1.000
_cell.angle_alpha   90.00
_cell.angle_beta   90.00
_cell.angle_gamma   90.00
#
_symmetry.space_group_name_H-M   'P 1'
#
loop_
_entity.id
_entity.type
_entity.pdbx_description
1 polymer ?
#
loop_
_entity_poly.entity_id
_entity_poly.type
_entity_poly.pdbx_seq_one_letter_code
_entity_poly.pdbx_strand_id
1 'polypeptide(L)'
;MVCVSAHPLDPLSAAEQESLVKAARAAWKLDHRHLIAMLQLDEPSKEFLNNWKIGDAFIRNARITIWDQEKAMVSEGVISTSGEVKSYKDIPGAKAPVLAIESNRAIEIARKDQRVIDALKKRGINNTDDVHMETWPIGAKIPDYIDDGRRVIWTPMWHKRDKDGNFYAHPINGLHAIVDIDKFEVVGIEDDEQTPIPQTAGPYRESQQESLVHLKELSIHQPEGPSFSVNGWRIDWERWNFRVGFDQREGLVVHDIRFNDNGTERKIGHRLSIAELVIPYGDPSQGSYRKNAFDTGEYGLGNFTNSLTLGCDCLGEITYLDAAVTEGDGKVREIKNAICMHEEDFGILWKHVDIDGHPEVRRSRRFVLSSIVTINNYEYGYYWYFYQDGNIEFEAKLTGIVLTLGDTPHAVHPSATEIEPGLFAPYHQHVFCARLDLDVDGPNNSVIEVDSFAHPMGPKNPHGGAFETSETVFKDEKSAQRLYDLMKSRYWKIVNPNKKNHMGKPVGYKLITGGNSYPLTLPESVLGKRAGFMYQHLWVTKNTEEERYPAGDYPFQHPGGDGLPRWTQANRSIENTDVVMWYVFGLNHIPRIEDWPVMPVERLGFTLKPMGFFKRTPAMDVAPNKAVCSCGSNCNCGH
;
A
#
# COMPACT_ATOMS: atom_id res chain seq x y z
N MET A 1 -2.96 5.42 -35.72
CA MET A 1 -2.20 4.81 -34.61
C MET A 1 -0.76 5.26 -34.72
N VAL A 2 -0.37 6.28 -33.95
CA VAL A 2 1.05 6.57 -33.73
C VAL A 2 1.55 5.47 -32.81
N CYS A 3 2.57 4.72 -33.22
CA CYS A 3 3.22 3.73 -32.37
C CYS A 3 3.85 4.51 -31.20
N VAL A 4 3.25 4.44 -30.01
CA VAL A 4 3.79 5.07 -28.81
C VAL A 4 5.09 4.32 -28.48
N SER A 5 6.23 5.01 -28.52
CA SER A 5 7.49 4.38 -28.11
C SER A 5 7.43 4.11 -26.60
N ALA A 6 7.69 2.86 -26.20
CA ALA A 6 7.79 2.51 -24.78
C ALA A 6 8.77 3.43 -24.05
N HIS A 7 8.47 3.74 -22.80
CA HIS A 7 9.36 4.49 -21.92
C HIS A 7 10.13 3.52 -20.99
N PRO A 8 11.38 3.82 -20.59
CA PRO A 8 12.17 2.93 -19.73
C PRO A 8 11.55 2.60 -18.36
N LEU A 9 10.62 3.42 -17.88
CA LEU A 9 9.86 3.24 -16.63
C LEU A 9 8.44 2.69 -16.81
N ASP A 10 8.00 2.40 -18.04
CA ASP A 10 6.70 1.72 -18.21
C ASP A 10 6.75 0.36 -17.49
N PRO A 11 5.66 -0.16 -16.92
CA PRO A 11 5.61 -1.54 -16.41
C PRO A 11 5.96 -2.56 -17.49
N LEU A 12 6.46 -3.72 -17.08
CA LEU A 12 6.71 -4.82 -18.01
C LEU A 12 5.38 -5.33 -18.55
N SER A 13 5.21 -5.27 -19.87
CA SER A 13 4.05 -5.85 -20.56
C SER A 13 4.00 -7.37 -20.38
N ALA A 14 2.83 -7.98 -20.56
CA ALA A 14 2.68 -9.43 -20.47
C ALA A 14 3.67 -10.18 -21.39
N ALA A 15 3.86 -9.70 -22.62
CA ALA A 15 4.81 -10.28 -23.58
C ALA A 15 6.28 -10.13 -23.14
N GLU A 16 6.64 -8.99 -22.51
CA GLU A 16 7.98 -8.84 -21.93
C GLU A 16 8.19 -9.82 -20.77
N GLN A 17 7.21 -9.97 -19.89
CA GLN A 17 7.27 -10.92 -18.76
C GLN A 17 7.41 -12.37 -19.26
N GLU A 18 6.61 -12.79 -20.25
CA GLU A 18 6.72 -14.12 -20.87
C GLU A 18 8.11 -14.37 -21.48
N SER A 19 8.65 -13.36 -22.18
CA SER A 19 9.99 -13.43 -22.76
C SER A 19 11.07 -13.54 -21.68
N LEU A 20 10.95 -12.76 -20.61
CA LEU A 20 11.88 -12.76 -19.47
C LEU A 20 11.84 -14.09 -18.70
N VAL A 21 10.64 -14.66 -18.46
CA VAL A 21 10.50 -16.00 -17.87
C VAL A 21 11.21 -17.03 -18.74
N LYS A 22 10.98 -17.02 -20.06
CA LYS A 22 11.64 -17.94 -21.00
C LYS A 22 13.17 -17.77 -20.98
N ALA A 23 13.65 -16.52 -20.99
CA ALA A 23 15.07 -16.22 -20.94
C ALA A 23 15.70 -16.68 -19.62
N ALA A 24 15.05 -16.43 -18.48
CA ALA A 24 15.49 -16.85 -17.15
C ALA A 24 15.58 -18.38 -17.05
N ARG A 25 14.54 -19.09 -17.52
CA ARG A 25 14.53 -20.56 -17.53
C ARG A 25 15.68 -21.14 -18.35
N ALA A 26 15.96 -20.56 -19.51
CA ALA A 26 17.07 -20.99 -20.35
C ALA A 26 18.45 -20.66 -19.73
N ALA A 27 18.65 -19.41 -19.30
CA ALA A 27 19.93 -18.91 -18.85
C ALA A 27 20.37 -19.49 -17.50
N TRP A 28 19.43 -19.64 -16.56
CA TRP A 28 19.69 -20.14 -15.21
C TRP A 28 19.30 -21.61 -15.03
N LYS A 29 18.91 -22.29 -16.12
CA LYS A 29 18.52 -23.72 -16.13
C LYS A 29 17.40 -24.05 -15.14
N LEU A 30 16.42 -23.17 -15.04
CA LEU A 30 15.28 -23.33 -14.15
C LEU A 30 14.27 -24.33 -14.72
N ASP A 31 13.83 -25.26 -13.90
CA ASP A 31 12.82 -26.27 -14.24
C ASP A 31 11.61 -26.17 -13.31
N HIS A 32 10.86 -27.26 -13.15
CA HIS A 32 9.65 -27.34 -12.34
C HIS A 32 9.90 -27.23 -10.82
N ARG A 33 11.15 -27.40 -10.35
CA ARG A 33 11.54 -27.24 -8.94
C ARG A 33 11.79 -25.78 -8.56
N HIS A 34 11.86 -24.90 -9.56
CA HIS A 34 12.17 -23.49 -9.39
C HIS A 34 10.90 -22.68 -9.57
N LEU A 35 10.44 -22.04 -8.49
CA LEU A 35 9.30 -21.14 -8.53
C LEU A 35 9.77 -19.70 -8.74
N ILE A 36 9.09 -18.96 -9.59
CA ILE A 36 9.33 -17.52 -9.78
C ILE A 36 8.53 -16.79 -8.70
N ALA A 37 9.20 -16.33 -7.66
CA ALA A 37 8.54 -15.69 -6.54
C ALA A 37 8.12 -14.26 -6.87
N MET A 38 8.96 -13.52 -7.60
CA MET A 38 8.69 -12.16 -8.07
C MET A 38 9.40 -11.93 -9.41
N LEU A 39 8.76 -11.22 -10.32
CA LEU A 39 9.35 -10.67 -11.54
C LEU A 39 8.97 -9.19 -11.63
N GLN A 40 9.96 -8.33 -11.45
CA GLN A 40 9.77 -6.89 -11.35
C GLN A 40 10.63 -6.18 -12.39
N LEU A 41 10.18 -5.02 -12.87
CA LEU A 41 11.04 -4.15 -13.67
C LEU A 41 12.29 -3.82 -12.84
N ASP A 42 13.47 -4.05 -13.42
CA ASP A 42 14.69 -3.48 -12.88
C ASP A 42 14.72 -2.01 -13.32
N GLU A 43 14.08 -1.16 -12.51
CA GLU A 43 13.87 0.26 -12.78
C GLU A 43 15.22 0.92 -13.17
N PRO A 44 15.30 1.67 -14.28
CA PRO A 44 16.53 2.33 -14.68
C PRO A 44 16.97 3.37 -13.66
N SER A 45 18.29 3.54 -13.51
CA SER A 45 18.85 4.55 -12.60
C SER A 45 18.40 5.97 -12.96
N LYS A 46 18.35 6.86 -11.96
CA LYS A 46 18.11 8.30 -12.18
C LYS A 46 19.09 8.89 -13.20
N GLU A 47 20.35 8.44 -13.18
CA GLU A 47 21.38 8.87 -14.14
C GLU A 47 21.03 8.44 -15.57
N PHE A 48 20.62 7.19 -15.77
CA PHE A 48 20.18 6.71 -17.08
C PHE A 48 19.01 7.56 -17.61
N LEU A 49 17.99 7.79 -16.78
CA LEU A 49 16.80 8.54 -17.17
C LEU A 49 17.09 10.01 -17.51
N ASN A 50 18.04 10.63 -16.80
CA ASN A 50 18.44 12.01 -17.10
C ASN A 50 19.17 12.14 -18.45
N ASN A 51 19.84 11.07 -18.90
CA ASN A 51 20.59 11.05 -20.15
C ASN A 51 19.78 10.52 -21.35
N TRP A 52 18.78 9.68 -21.10
CA TRP A 52 17.92 9.08 -22.10
C TRP A 52 16.97 10.11 -22.73
N LYS A 53 16.76 10.01 -24.05
CA LYS A 53 15.81 10.84 -24.80
C LYS A 53 14.79 9.97 -25.53
N ILE A 54 13.62 10.54 -25.79
CA ILE A 54 12.58 9.87 -26.59
C ILE A 54 13.18 9.47 -27.95
N GLY A 55 13.06 8.17 -28.28
CA GLY A 55 13.62 7.58 -29.49
C GLY A 55 14.98 6.90 -29.30
N ASP A 56 15.69 7.16 -28.20
CA ASP A 56 16.91 6.42 -27.88
C ASP A 56 16.56 4.96 -27.57
N ALA A 57 17.34 4.04 -28.13
CA ALA A 57 17.19 2.63 -27.85
C ALA A 57 17.54 2.30 -26.39
N PHE A 58 16.77 1.42 -25.77
CA PHE A 58 17.05 0.90 -24.44
C PHE A 58 16.69 -0.58 -24.38
N ILE A 59 17.35 -1.29 -23.46
CA ILE A 59 17.10 -2.70 -23.20
C ILE A 59 16.39 -2.81 -21.85
N ARG A 60 15.28 -3.54 -21.85
CA ARG A 60 14.43 -3.74 -20.69
C ARG A 60 14.95 -4.90 -19.86
N ASN A 61 15.01 -4.71 -18.55
CA ASN A 61 15.57 -5.70 -17.62
C ASN A 61 14.54 -6.00 -16.55
N ALA A 62 14.55 -7.23 -16.04
CA ALA A 62 13.79 -7.60 -14.88
C ALA A 62 14.69 -8.15 -13.79
N ARG A 63 14.37 -7.77 -12.56
CA ARG A 63 14.84 -8.42 -11.34
C ARG A 63 13.89 -9.57 -11.05
N ILE A 64 14.44 -10.77 -10.91
CA ILE A 64 13.68 -11.99 -10.71
C ILE A 64 14.15 -12.65 -9.42
N THR A 65 13.22 -12.90 -8.51
CA THR A 65 13.43 -13.71 -7.31
C THR A 65 12.95 -15.12 -7.60
N ILE A 66 13.80 -16.09 -7.34
CA ILE A 66 13.54 -17.52 -7.59
C ILE A 66 13.65 -18.28 -6.28
N TRP A 67 12.70 -19.19 -6.06
CA TRP A 67 12.76 -20.17 -4.99
C TRP A 67 13.13 -21.54 -5.57
N ASP A 68 14.29 -22.08 -5.19
CA ASP A 68 14.68 -23.46 -5.47
C ASP A 68 14.16 -24.36 -4.34
N GLN A 69 13.11 -25.13 -4.64
CA GLN A 69 12.44 -26.00 -3.68
C GLN A 69 13.31 -27.17 -3.21
N GLU A 70 14.27 -27.62 -4.02
CA GLU A 70 15.13 -28.74 -3.65
C GLU A 70 16.26 -28.30 -2.72
N LYS A 71 16.85 -27.12 -3.00
CA LYS A 71 17.92 -26.57 -2.18
C LYS A 71 17.42 -25.76 -0.98
N ALA A 72 16.13 -25.46 -0.93
CA ALA A 72 15.55 -24.50 -0.01
C ALA A 72 16.32 -23.16 -0.01
N MET A 73 16.51 -22.61 -1.21
CA MET A 73 17.36 -21.43 -1.43
C MET A 73 16.65 -20.39 -2.29
N VAL A 74 16.78 -19.13 -1.89
CA VAL A 74 16.42 -18.00 -2.74
C VAL A 74 17.60 -17.65 -3.64
N SER A 75 17.34 -17.39 -4.92
CA SER A 75 18.30 -16.74 -5.82
C SER A 75 17.67 -15.46 -6.40
N GLU A 76 18.48 -14.42 -6.56
CA GLU A 76 18.10 -13.17 -7.22
C GLU A 76 18.94 -13.01 -8.48
N GLY A 77 18.29 -12.69 -9.60
CA GLY A 77 18.98 -12.37 -10.85
C GLY A 77 18.38 -11.19 -11.59
N VAL A 78 19.22 -10.50 -12.36
CA VAL A 78 18.78 -9.48 -13.31
C VAL A 78 19.06 -9.99 -14.72
N ILE A 79 18.03 -10.02 -15.55
CA ILE A 79 18.12 -10.48 -16.94
C ILE A 79 17.38 -9.52 -17.88
N SER A 80 17.89 -9.35 -19.07
CA SER A 80 17.26 -8.51 -20.09
C SER A 80 16.24 -9.24 -20.94
N THR A 81 15.37 -8.50 -21.62
CA THR A 81 14.47 -9.02 -22.66
C THR A 81 15.21 -9.58 -23.88
N SER A 82 16.49 -9.25 -24.06
CA SER A 82 17.38 -9.87 -25.06
C SER A 82 18.02 -11.18 -24.59
N GLY A 83 17.82 -11.57 -23.33
CA GLY A 83 18.39 -12.78 -22.72
C GLY A 83 19.78 -12.61 -22.13
N GLU A 84 20.28 -11.38 -21.99
CA GLU A 84 21.56 -11.07 -21.35
C GLU A 84 21.40 -11.13 -19.83
N VAL A 85 22.19 -11.99 -19.17
CA VAL A 85 22.25 -12.07 -17.71
C VAL A 85 23.19 -11.00 -17.17
N LYS A 86 22.66 -10.05 -16.40
CA LYS A 86 23.45 -9.02 -15.72
C LYS A 86 23.95 -9.49 -14.35
N SER A 87 23.13 -10.25 -13.64
CA SER A 87 23.49 -10.82 -12.35
C SER A 87 22.66 -12.07 -12.06
N TYR A 88 23.21 -12.97 -11.24
CA TYR A 88 22.51 -14.09 -10.64
C TYR A 88 23.30 -14.53 -9.41
N LYS A 89 22.66 -14.52 -8.24
CA LYS A 89 23.30 -14.84 -6.95
C LYS A 89 22.31 -15.57 -6.04
N ASP A 90 22.83 -16.49 -5.24
CA ASP A 90 22.08 -17.08 -4.14
C ASP A 90 22.03 -16.11 -2.95
N ILE A 91 20.95 -16.16 -2.19
CA ILE A 91 20.70 -15.36 -0.99
C ILE A 91 20.57 -16.31 0.21
N PRO A 92 21.69 -16.70 0.85
CA PRO A 92 21.67 -17.66 1.94
C PRO A 92 20.78 -17.22 3.11
N GLY A 93 19.92 -18.13 3.57
CA GLY A 93 19.03 -17.90 4.71
C GLY A 93 17.78 -17.07 4.42
N ALA A 94 17.65 -16.50 3.23
CA ALA A 94 16.41 -15.84 2.81
C ALA A 94 15.31 -16.86 2.50
N LYS A 95 14.07 -16.44 2.70
CA LYS A 95 12.87 -17.22 2.36
C LYS A 95 12.02 -16.40 1.40
N ALA A 96 11.64 -17.01 0.30
CA ALA A 96 10.77 -16.36 -0.68
C ALA A 96 9.38 -16.09 -0.07
N PRO A 97 8.68 -15.04 -0.54
CA PRO A 97 7.25 -14.81 -0.27
C PRO A 97 6.41 -16.08 -0.46
N VAL A 98 5.27 -16.15 0.22
CA VAL A 98 4.32 -17.26 0.08
C VAL A 98 3.58 -17.10 -1.25
N LEU A 99 3.67 -18.10 -2.12
CA LEU A 99 3.07 -18.05 -3.45
C LEU A 99 1.69 -18.71 -3.47
N ALA A 100 0.77 -18.21 -4.31
CA ALA A 100 -0.58 -18.76 -4.42
C ALA A 100 -0.60 -20.26 -4.75
N ILE A 101 0.35 -20.74 -5.57
CA ILE A 101 0.50 -22.17 -5.88
C ILE A 101 0.91 -22.99 -4.65
N GLU A 102 1.75 -22.44 -3.78
CA GLU A 102 2.15 -23.06 -2.52
C GLU A 102 0.97 -23.08 -1.53
N SER A 103 0.25 -21.96 -1.42
CA SER A 103 -0.96 -21.84 -0.59
C SER A 103 -2.03 -22.87 -0.97
N ASN A 104 -2.37 -22.96 -2.26
CA ASN A 104 -3.36 -23.90 -2.76
C ASN A 104 -2.97 -25.35 -2.43
N ARG A 105 -1.71 -25.70 -2.67
CA ARG A 105 -1.20 -27.04 -2.40
C ARG A 105 -1.20 -27.34 -0.90
N ALA A 106 -0.79 -26.39 -0.06
CA ALA A 106 -0.81 -26.55 1.38
C ALA A 106 -2.23 -26.79 1.94
N ILE A 107 -3.24 -26.08 1.42
CA ILE A 107 -4.65 -26.32 1.75
C ILE A 107 -5.07 -27.75 1.36
N GLU A 108 -4.71 -28.22 0.16
CA GLU A 108 -5.03 -29.59 -0.27
C GLU A 108 -4.43 -30.66 0.65
N ILE A 109 -3.23 -30.41 1.19
CA ILE A 109 -2.53 -31.32 2.09
C ILE A 109 -3.16 -31.30 3.48
N ALA A 110 -3.39 -30.10 4.04
CA ALA A 110 -4.06 -29.95 5.32
C ALA A 110 -5.45 -30.61 5.32
N ARG A 111 -6.20 -30.48 4.21
CA ARG A 111 -7.52 -31.08 4.03
C ARG A 111 -7.50 -32.62 4.06
N LYS A 112 -6.41 -33.25 3.63
CA LYS A 112 -6.26 -34.72 3.56
C LYS A 112 -5.59 -35.31 4.80
N ASP A 113 -5.06 -34.49 5.71
CA ASP A 113 -4.37 -34.99 6.91
C ASP A 113 -5.36 -35.61 7.90
N GLN A 114 -5.08 -36.84 8.32
CA GLN A 114 -5.99 -37.59 9.20
C GLN A 114 -6.23 -36.90 10.54
N ARG A 115 -5.24 -36.18 11.08
CA ARG A 115 -5.38 -35.46 12.35
C ARG A 115 -6.35 -34.29 12.22
N VAL A 116 -6.31 -33.59 11.08
CA VAL A 116 -7.26 -32.50 10.76
C VAL A 116 -8.67 -33.08 10.59
N ILE A 117 -8.81 -34.17 9.83
CA ILE A 117 -10.09 -34.86 9.63
C ILE A 117 -10.69 -35.30 10.97
N ASP A 118 -9.88 -35.89 11.86
CA ASP A 118 -10.34 -36.35 13.16
C ASP A 118 -10.74 -35.17 14.07
N ALA A 119 -9.97 -34.08 14.09
CA ALA A 119 -10.29 -32.87 14.83
C ALA A 119 -11.59 -32.21 14.36
N LEU A 120 -11.85 -32.20 13.05
CA LEU A 120 -13.10 -31.69 12.47
C LEU A 120 -14.30 -32.57 12.84
N LYS A 121 -14.15 -33.90 12.81
CA LYS A 121 -15.22 -34.83 13.23
C LYS A 121 -15.64 -34.65 14.67
N LYS A 122 -14.69 -34.38 15.58
CA LYS A 122 -15.00 -34.09 16.99
C LYS A 122 -15.85 -32.83 17.15
N ARG A 123 -15.75 -31.88 16.20
CA ARG A 123 -16.58 -30.66 16.12
C ARG A 123 -17.86 -30.86 15.29
N GLY A 124 -18.19 -32.09 14.92
CA GLY A 124 -19.39 -32.43 14.14
C GLY A 124 -19.28 -32.16 12.65
N ILE A 125 -18.10 -31.85 12.12
CA ILE A 125 -17.87 -31.58 10.69
C ILE A 125 -17.33 -32.87 10.05
N ASN A 126 -18.19 -33.54 9.28
CA ASN A 126 -17.87 -34.85 8.70
C ASN A 126 -17.21 -34.79 7.32
N ASN A 127 -17.34 -33.65 6.64
CA ASN A 127 -16.76 -33.41 5.32
C ASN A 127 -15.82 -32.21 5.39
N THR A 128 -14.57 -32.42 5.02
CA THR A 128 -13.57 -31.35 5.01
C THR A 128 -13.89 -30.28 3.98
N ASP A 129 -14.63 -30.59 2.91
CA ASP A 129 -15.05 -29.59 1.90
C ASP A 129 -16.04 -28.55 2.45
N ASP A 130 -16.66 -28.84 3.59
CA ASP A 130 -17.46 -27.88 4.35
C ASP A 130 -16.56 -26.95 5.19
N VAL A 131 -15.23 -26.97 5.01
CA VAL A 131 -14.29 -26.09 5.70
C VAL A 131 -13.55 -25.22 4.69
N HIS A 132 -13.68 -23.91 4.88
CA HIS A 132 -12.81 -22.93 4.27
C HIS A 132 -11.50 -22.87 5.07
N MET A 133 -10.37 -23.02 4.40
CA MET A 133 -9.04 -22.92 5.00
C MET A 133 -8.29 -21.83 4.25
N GLU A 134 -7.69 -20.92 4.99
CA GLU A 134 -6.73 -19.96 4.42
C GLU A 134 -5.30 -20.40 4.77
N THR A 135 -4.32 -19.74 4.17
CA THR A 135 -2.91 -19.92 4.51
C THR A 135 -2.32 -18.62 4.99
N TRP A 136 -1.64 -18.65 6.13
CA TRP A 136 -1.02 -17.47 6.72
C TRP A 136 0.45 -17.76 7.06
N PRO A 137 1.38 -16.82 6.82
CA PRO A 137 2.71 -16.85 7.41
C PRO A 137 2.65 -17.10 8.91
N ILE A 138 3.56 -17.94 9.42
CA ILE A 138 3.58 -18.34 10.83
C ILE A 138 4.04 -17.24 11.80
N GLY A 139 4.35 -16.04 11.27
CA GLY A 139 4.39 -14.78 12.02
C GLY A 139 5.32 -14.78 13.23
N ALA A 140 4.73 -14.73 14.44
CA ALA A 140 5.43 -14.44 15.68
C ALA A 140 6.14 -15.62 16.35
N LYS A 141 5.62 -16.86 16.25
CA LYS A 141 6.26 -18.03 16.88
C LYS A 141 5.97 -19.31 16.14
N ILE A 142 7.05 -19.97 15.73
CA ILE A 142 7.08 -21.35 15.26
C ILE A 142 7.18 -22.25 16.49
N PRO A 143 6.43 -23.35 16.60
CA PRO A 143 6.62 -24.29 17.69
C PRO A 143 8.05 -24.83 17.72
N ASP A 144 8.69 -24.81 18.88
CA ASP A 144 10.12 -25.10 19.05
C ASP A 144 10.54 -26.48 18.48
N TYR A 145 9.62 -27.46 18.44
CA TYR A 145 9.88 -28.81 17.91
C TYR A 145 9.93 -28.88 16.36
N ILE A 146 9.53 -27.82 15.66
CA ILE A 146 9.58 -27.68 14.19
C ILE A 146 10.28 -26.39 13.74
N ASP A 147 10.87 -25.62 14.65
CA ASP A 147 11.66 -24.43 14.33
C ASP A 147 13.11 -24.81 13.97
N ASP A 148 13.27 -25.52 12.85
CA ASP A 148 14.56 -25.98 12.32
C ASP A 148 14.98 -25.24 11.03
N GLY A 149 14.34 -24.09 10.76
CA GLY A 149 14.63 -23.26 9.60
C GLY A 149 13.73 -23.52 8.38
N ARG A 150 12.85 -24.53 8.39
CA ARG A 150 11.88 -24.79 7.31
C ARG A 150 10.96 -23.59 6.98
N ARG A 151 10.42 -23.54 5.76
CA ARG A 151 9.33 -22.60 5.39
C ARG A 151 8.00 -23.18 5.83
N VAL A 152 7.31 -22.47 6.72
CA VAL A 152 6.08 -22.93 7.35
C VAL A 152 5.01 -21.86 7.35
N ILE A 153 3.80 -22.31 7.10
CA ILE A 153 2.57 -21.53 7.25
C ILE A 153 1.63 -22.26 8.22
N TRP A 154 0.55 -21.60 8.58
CA TRP A 154 -0.54 -22.21 9.32
C TRP A 154 -1.87 -21.94 8.65
N THR A 155 -2.87 -22.78 8.95
CA THR A 155 -4.17 -22.76 8.28
C THR A 155 -5.30 -22.40 9.26
N PRO A 156 -5.67 -21.12 9.41
CA PRO A 156 -6.93 -20.78 10.06
C PRO A 156 -8.11 -21.33 9.26
N MET A 157 -9.15 -21.76 9.97
CA MET A 157 -10.25 -22.54 9.41
C MET A 157 -11.61 -21.96 9.80
N TRP A 158 -12.56 -22.04 8.88
CA TRP A 158 -13.94 -21.60 9.07
C TRP A 158 -14.89 -22.66 8.53
N HIS A 159 -15.99 -22.90 9.25
CA HIS A 159 -17.04 -23.82 8.81
C HIS A 159 -17.91 -23.15 7.76
N LYS A 160 -17.86 -23.68 6.54
CA LYS A 160 -18.74 -23.31 5.44
C LYS A 160 -20.06 -24.06 5.54
N ARG A 161 -20.98 -23.55 6.36
CA ARG A 161 -22.30 -24.15 6.58
C ARG A 161 -23.20 -24.10 5.34
N ASP A 162 -23.14 -22.97 4.63
CA ASP A 162 -23.95 -22.71 3.44
C ASP A 162 -23.05 -22.44 2.23
N LYS A 163 -23.47 -22.90 1.04
CA LYS A 163 -22.69 -22.75 -0.20
C LYS A 163 -22.28 -21.30 -0.47
N ASP A 164 -23.19 -20.38 -0.19
CA ASP A 164 -23.08 -18.93 -0.44
C ASP A 164 -23.04 -18.11 0.85
N GLY A 165 -22.86 -18.76 2.01
CA GLY A 165 -22.79 -18.10 3.31
C GLY A 165 -21.46 -17.39 3.55
N ASN A 166 -21.48 -16.44 4.49
CA ASN A 166 -20.27 -15.80 4.99
C ASN A 166 -19.51 -16.77 5.92
N PHE A 167 -18.48 -17.45 5.41
CA PHE A 167 -17.73 -18.40 6.24
C PHE A 167 -16.99 -17.72 7.39
N TYR A 168 -16.62 -16.42 7.28
CA TYR A 168 -16.03 -15.68 8.40
C TYR A 168 -16.98 -15.58 9.60
N ALA A 169 -18.26 -15.87 9.46
CA ALA A 169 -19.21 -15.92 10.56
C ALA A 169 -19.05 -17.18 11.45
N HIS A 170 -18.25 -18.16 11.01
CA HIS A 170 -18.15 -19.48 11.63
C HIS A 170 -16.69 -19.93 11.84
N PRO A 171 -15.85 -19.15 12.54
CA PRO A 171 -14.46 -19.54 12.82
C PRO A 171 -14.40 -20.84 13.62
N ILE A 172 -13.54 -21.75 13.19
CA ILE A 172 -13.19 -22.97 13.92
C ILE A 172 -11.97 -22.65 14.79
N ASN A 173 -12.22 -21.95 15.89
CA ASN A 173 -11.17 -21.55 16.81
C ASN A 173 -10.45 -22.77 17.41
N GLY A 174 -9.14 -22.61 17.64
CA GLY A 174 -8.30 -23.63 18.26
C GLY A 174 -7.82 -24.74 17.32
N LEU A 175 -8.32 -24.83 16.09
CA LEU A 175 -7.89 -25.84 15.11
C LEU A 175 -7.03 -25.23 13.99
N HIS A 176 -5.75 -25.57 13.96
CA HIS A 176 -4.82 -25.13 12.93
C HIS A 176 -3.87 -26.26 12.51
N ALA A 177 -3.70 -26.46 11.20
CA ALA A 177 -2.59 -27.24 10.68
C ALA A 177 -1.39 -26.31 10.44
N ILE A 178 -0.19 -26.77 10.79
CA ILE A 178 1.06 -26.14 10.45
C ILE A 178 1.69 -26.95 9.32
N VAL A 179 1.93 -26.30 8.18
CA VAL A 179 2.34 -26.96 6.94
C VAL A 179 3.74 -26.49 6.55
N ASP A 180 4.64 -27.44 6.33
CA ASP A 180 5.91 -27.18 5.63
C ASP A 180 5.60 -27.06 4.14
N ILE A 181 5.85 -25.88 3.57
CA ILE A 181 5.47 -25.55 2.18
C ILE A 181 6.56 -25.90 1.16
N ASP A 182 7.72 -26.36 1.62
CA ASP A 182 8.75 -26.89 0.72
C ASP A 182 8.55 -28.39 0.51
N LYS A 183 8.30 -29.12 1.61
CA LYS A 183 8.04 -30.56 1.59
C LYS A 183 6.59 -30.92 1.39
N PHE A 184 5.69 -29.96 1.54
CA PHE A 184 4.26 -30.16 1.37
C PHE A 184 3.72 -31.25 2.31
N GLU A 185 3.98 -31.08 3.61
CA GLU A 185 3.55 -31.98 4.67
C GLU A 185 2.99 -31.20 5.88
N VAL A 186 1.99 -31.76 6.57
CA VAL A 186 1.52 -31.22 7.84
C VAL A 186 2.49 -31.64 8.94
N VAL A 187 3.20 -30.66 9.51
CA VAL A 187 4.29 -30.89 10.49
C VAL A 187 3.84 -30.64 11.92
N GLY A 188 2.73 -29.94 12.11
CA GLY A 188 2.12 -29.71 13.40
C GLY A 188 0.61 -29.56 13.28
N ILE A 189 -0.10 -29.87 14.36
CA ILE A 189 -1.51 -29.57 14.52
C ILE A 189 -1.73 -28.96 15.89
N GLU A 190 -2.52 -27.90 15.92
CA GLU A 190 -3.10 -27.33 17.14
C GLU A 190 -4.58 -27.67 17.11
N ASP A 191 -5.10 -28.21 18.23
CA ASP A 191 -6.48 -28.69 18.34
C ASP A 191 -7.01 -28.38 19.76
N ASP A 192 -7.63 -27.22 19.93
CA ASP A 192 -8.42 -26.87 21.13
C ASP A 192 -9.92 -26.98 20.83
N GLU A 193 -10.54 -28.04 21.33
CA GLU A 193 -11.94 -28.41 21.07
C GLU A 193 -12.95 -27.67 21.96
N GLN A 194 -12.49 -26.86 22.92
CA GLN A 194 -13.37 -26.30 23.95
C GLN A 194 -14.21 -25.12 23.45
N THR A 195 -13.82 -24.51 22.33
CA THR A 195 -14.45 -23.31 21.80
C THR A 195 -15.62 -23.64 20.86
N PRO A 196 -16.85 -23.18 21.14
CA PRO A 196 -17.97 -23.39 20.24
C PRO A 196 -17.82 -22.59 18.94
N ILE A 197 -18.27 -23.17 17.82
CA ILE A 197 -18.33 -22.46 16.53
C ILE A 197 -19.54 -21.50 16.56
N PRO A 198 -19.38 -20.19 16.30
CA PRO A 198 -20.49 -19.25 16.26
C PRO A 198 -21.53 -19.62 15.20
N GLN A 199 -22.81 -19.35 15.47
CA GLN A 199 -23.92 -19.87 14.65
C GLN A 199 -24.63 -18.82 13.80
N THR A 200 -24.50 -17.53 14.10
CA THR A 200 -25.12 -16.45 13.32
C THR A 200 -24.46 -16.35 11.94
N ALA A 201 -25.24 -16.25 10.87
CA ALA A 201 -24.75 -16.42 9.48
C ALA A 201 -24.06 -15.19 8.87
N GLY A 202 -24.32 -13.97 9.38
CA GLY A 202 -23.75 -12.73 8.85
C GLY A 202 -23.85 -12.53 7.33
N PRO A 203 -25.05 -12.62 6.70
CA PRO A 203 -25.19 -12.50 5.25
C PRO A 203 -24.91 -11.07 4.77
N TYR A 204 -24.23 -10.92 3.64
CA TYR A 204 -23.93 -9.61 3.02
C TYR A 204 -24.15 -9.57 1.52
N ARG A 205 -24.41 -10.71 0.87
CA ARG A 205 -24.61 -10.76 -0.57
C ARG A 205 -25.95 -10.15 -0.92
N GLU A 206 -26.02 -9.49 -2.08
CA GLU A 206 -27.27 -8.95 -2.63
C GLU A 206 -28.38 -10.01 -2.68
N SER A 207 -28.06 -11.25 -3.06
CA SER A 207 -29.03 -12.35 -3.13
C SER A 207 -29.59 -12.81 -1.76
N GLN A 208 -29.01 -12.33 -0.65
CA GLN A 208 -29.37 -12.71 0.72
C GLN A 208 -29.99 -11.55 1.52
N GLN A 209 -30.02 -10.34 0.95
CA GLN A 209 -30.55 -9.16 1.60
C GLN A 209 -31.63 -8.49 0.76
N GLU A 210 -32.60 -7.85 1.41
CA GLU A 210 -33.57 -7.00 0.74
C GLU A 210 -33.06 -5.55 0.72
N SER A 211 -32.91 -4.98 -0.48
CA SER A 211 -32.54 -3.57 -0.65
C SER A 211 -33.73 -2.67 -0.34
N LEU A 212 -33.86 -2.20 0.90
CA LEU A 212 -34.98 -1.35 1.35
C LEU A 212 -34.76 0.16 1.13
N VAL A 213 -33.52 0.56 0.86
CA VAL A 213 -33.14 1.97 0.66
C VAL A 213 -32.80 2.20 -0.81
N HIS A 214 -33.56 3.08 -1.46
CA HIS A 214 -33.34 3.46 -2.85
C HIS A 214 -33.09 4.96 -2.96
N LEU A 215 -31.95 5.33 -3.52
CA LEU A 215 -31.61 6.72 -3.82
C LEU A 215 -31.96 7.04 -5.28
N LYS A 216 -32.19 8.33 -5.55
CA LYS A 216 -32.27 8.80 -6.94
C LYS A 216 -30.90 8.64 -7.60
N GLU A 217 -30.91 8.39 -8.90
CA GLU A 217 -29.68 8.29 -9.70
C GLU A 217 -28.80 9.53 -9.54
N LEU A 218 -27.51 9.29 -9.31
CA LEU A 218 -26.46 10.30 -9.35
C LEU A 218 -25.56 9.97 -10.54
N SER A 219 -25.64 10.80 -11.58
CA SER A 219 -24.83 10.59 -12.78
C SER A 219 -23.77 11.68 -12.96
N ILE A 220 -22.55 11.26 -13.28
CA ILE A 220 -21.38 12.12 -13.52
C ILE A 220 -20.98 11.95 -14.98
N HIS A 221 -21.07 13.02 -15.76
CA HIS A 221 -20.81 13.00 -17.20
C HIS A 221 -19.84 14.11 -17.62
N GLN A 222 -18.91 13.77 -18.51
CA GLN A 222 -17.99 14.71 -19.18
C GLN A 222 -18.28 14.72 -20.69
N PRO A 223 -19.19 15.58 -21.19
CA PRO A 223 -19.68 15.51 -22.57
C PRO A 223 -18.59 15.79 -23.64
N GLU A 224 -17.50 16.43 -23.25
CA GLU A 224 -16.35 16.73 -24.10
C GLU A 224 -15.15 15.79 -23.84
N GLY A 225 -15.36 14.72 -23.05
CA GLY A 225 -14.31 13.83 -22.56
C GLY A 225 -13.56 14.38 -21.34
N PRO A 226 -12.59 13.62 -20.81
CA PRO A 226 -11.77 14.05 -19.68
C PRO A 226 -10.78 15.14 -20.07
N SER A 227 -10.36 15.95 -19.11
CA SER A 227 -9.37 17.02 -19.29
C SER A 227 -7.92 16.53 -19.21
N PHE A 228 -7.70 15.22 -19.09
CA PHE A 228 -6.38 14.59 -19.11
C PHE A 228 -6.16 13.83 -20.42
N SER A 229 -4.88 13.63 -20.75
CA SER A 229 -4.48 12.76 -21.85
C SER A 229 -3.57 11.63 -21.35
N VAL A 230 -3.67 10.48 -22.01
CA VAL A 230 -2.89 9.28 -21.69
C VAL A 230 -2.01 8.95 -22.89
N ASN A 231 -0.70 8.88 -22.68
CA ASN A 231 0.28 8.49 -23.68
C ASN A 231 1.12 7.31 -23.17
N GLY A 232 0.69 6.10 -23.50
CA GLY A 232 1.18 4.88 -22.85
C GLY A 232 0.86 4.95 -21.36
N TRP A 233 1.90 4.97 -20.53
CA TRP A 233 1.76 5.12 -19.07
C TRP A 233 1.94 6.55 -18.57
N ARG A 234 2.17 7.53 -19.45
CA ARG A 234 2.29 8.95 -19.09
C ARG A 234 0.91 9.59 -19.03
N ILE A 235 0.66 10.36 -17.98
CA ILE A 235 -0.54 11.15 -17.77
C ILE A 235 -0.18 12.63 -17.80
N ASP A 236 -0.90 13.40 -18.60
CA ASP A 236 -0.84 14.86 -18.61
C ASP A 236 -2.22 15.39 -18.22
N TRP A 237 -2.33 16.10 -17.08
CA TRP A 237 -3.58 16.67 -16.56
C TRP A 237 -3.28 18.01 -15.87
N GLU A 238 -3.95 19.09 -16.25
CA GLU A 238 -3.91 20.37 -15.50
C GLU A 238 -2.50 20.77 -15.02
N ARG A 239 -1.55 20.90 -15.94
CA ARG A 239 -0.11 21.19 -15.67
C ARG A 239 0.66 20.10 -14.93
N TRP A 240 0.02 19.08 -14.38
CA TRP A 240 0.71 17.88 -13.93
C TRP A 240 1.15 17.03 -15.10
N ASN A 241 2.35 16.49 -14.95
CA ASN A 241 2.78 15.34 -15.72
C ASN A 241 3.40 14.29 -14.79
N PHE A 242 3.02 13.03 -14.97
CA PHE A 242 3.62 11.91 -14.26
C PHE A 242 3.46 10.62 -15.08
N ARG A 243 4.11 9.55 -14.63
CA ARG A 243 3.99 8.22 -15.22
C ARG A 243 3.43 7.24 -14.21
N VAL A 244 2.41 6.50 -14.60
CA VAL A 244 1.85 5.41 -13.82
C VAL A 244 2.78 4.21 -13.94
N GLY A 245 3.10 3.59 -12.80
CA GLY A 245 3.87 2.36 -12.70
C GLY A 245 3.06 1.25 -12.04
N PHE A 246 3.57 0.03 -12.15
CA PHE A 246 3.00 -1.15 -11.52
C PHE A 246 4.14 -2.11 -11.16
N ASP A 247 4.20 -2.50 -9.90
CA ASP A 247 5.20 -3.40 -9.34
C ASP A 247 4.50 -4.63 -8.75
N GLN A 248 5.06 -5.83 -8.96
CA GLN A 248 4.42 -7.06 -8.50
C GLN A 248 4.29 -7.13 -6.96
N ARG A 249 5.22 -6.49 -6.22
CA ARG A 249 5.19 -6.44 -4.76
C ARG A 249 4.32 -5.29 -4.27
N GLU A 250 4.60 -4.07 -4.70
CA GLU A 250 3.96 -2.83 -4.19
C GLU A 250 2.61 -2.49 -4.83
N GLY A 251 2.31 -3.06 -6.01
CA GLY A 251 1.15 -2.68 -6.80
C GLY A 251 1.33 -1.34 -7.51
N LEU A 252 0.39 -0.41 -7.32
CA LEU A 252 0.39 0.90 -7.96
C LEU A 252 1.58 1.78 -7.51
N VAL A 253 2.33 2.28 -8.50
CA VAL A 253 3.46 3.21 -8.29
C VAL A 253 3.25 4.47 -9.14
N VAL A 254 3.77 5.62 -8.70
CA VAL A 254 3.79 6.85 -9.51
C VAL A 254 5.22 7.36 -9.70
N HIS A 255 5.62 7.58 -10.95
CA HIS A 255 6.96 8.00 -11.33
C HIS A 255 7.00 9.37 -12.01
N ASP A 256 8.20 9.97 -12.03
CA ASP A 256 8.56 11.19 -12.77
C ASP A 256 7.52 12.31 -12.67
N ILE A 257 7.18 12.65 -11.43
CA ILE A 257 6.14 13.63 -11.12
C ILE A 257 6.69 15.03 -11.32
N ARG A 258 6.01 15.78 -12.19
CA ARG A 258 6.37 17.12 -12.62
C ARG A 258 5.15 18.03 -12.63
N PHE A 259 5.43 19.32 -12.51
CA PHE A 259 4.44 20.37 -12.66
C PHE A 259 4.96 21.44 -13.62
N ASN A 260 4.13 21.79 -14.61
CA ASN A 260 4.40 22.87 -15.56
C ASN A 260 4.10 24.23 -14.93
N ASP A 261 5.15 24.88 -14.42
CA ASP A 261 5.07 26.24 -13.88
C ASP A 261 5.39 27.25 -14.99
N ASN A 262 4.36 27.74 -15.67
CA ASN A 262 4.45 28.77 -16.71
C ASN A 262 5.42 28.42 -17.87
N GLY A 263 5.30 27.21 -18.40
CA GLY A 263 6.13 26.69 -19.49
C GLY A 263 7.41 25.99 -19.03
N THR A 264 7.69 25.98 -17.72
CA THR A 264 8.85 25.26 -17.16
C THR A 264 8.37 24.00 -16.45
N GLU A 265 8.77 22.83 -16.95
CA GLU A 265 8.56 21.55 -16.29
C GLU A 265 9.47 21.42 -15.07
N ARG A 266 8.90 21.46 -13.87
CA ARG A 266 9.63 21.38 -12.60
C ARG A 266 9.40 20.04 -11.94
N LYS A 267 10.48 19.36 -11.56
CA LYS A 267 10.43 18.04 -10.92
C LYS A 267 9.95 18.16 -9.47
N ILE A 268 9.12 17.22 -9.04
CA ILE A 268 8.60 17.12 -7.66
C ILE A 268 8.98 15.77 -7.07
N GLY A 269 8.74 14.69 -7.81
CA GLY A 269 8.98 13.33 -7.33
C GLY A 269 9.61 12.43 -8.40
N HIS A 270 10.49 11.54 -7.98
CA HIS A 270 10.98 10.46 -8.84
C HIS A 270 10.07 9.24 -8.76
N ARG A 271 9.67 8.84 -7.55
CA ARG A 271 8.86 7.65 -7.31
C ARG A 271 8.08 7.75 -5.99
N LEU A 272 6.78 7.47 -6.04
CA LEU A 272 5.89 7.34 -4.89
C LEU A 272 5.22 5.96 -4.89
N SER A 273 5.23 5.27 -3.75
CA SER A 273 4.59 3.96 -3.58
C SER A 273 4.25 3.67 -2.11
N ILE A 274 3.46 2.62 -1.89
CA ILE A 274 3.31 1.98 -0.57
C ILE A 274 4.22 0.75 -0.55
N ALA A 275 5.33 0.88 0.19
CA ALA A 275 6.41 -0.10 0.18
C ALA A 275 6.21 -1.25 1.17
N GLU A 276 5.35 -1.08 2.17
CA GLU A 276 4.94 -2.14 3.09
C GLU A 276 3.58 -1.84 3.73
N LEU A 277 2.85 -2.90 4.06
CA LEU A 277 1.66 -2.91 4.90
C LEU A 277 1.79 -4.08 5.89
N VAL A 278 1.81 -3.79 7.18
CA VAL A 278 1.84 -4.79 8.25
C VAL A 278 0.62 -4.69 9.16
N ILE A 279 0.02 -5.84 9.49
CA ILE A 279 -1.21 -5.95 10.29
C ILE A 279 -0.94 -6.73 11.57
N PRO A 280 -0.47 -6.07 12.65
CA PRO A 280 -0.31 -6.70 13.96
C PRO A 280 -1.66 -6.91 14.66
N TYR A 281 -1.99 -8.15 15.02
CA TYR A 281 -3.13 -8.44 15.90
C TYR A 281 -2.70 -8.47 17.37
N GLY A 282 -3.52 -7.87 18.24
CA GLY A 282 -3.24 -7.70 19.67
C GLY A 282 -3.77 -8.82 20.58
N ASP A 283 -4.15 -9.95 19.99
CA ASP A 283 -4.87 -11.01 20.70
C ASP A 283 -3.94 -12.15 21.17
N PRO A 284 -3.90 -12.47 22.47
CA PRO A 284 -3.00 -13.48 23.00
C PRO A 284 -3.55 -14.92 22.91
N SER A 285 -4.79 -15.12 22.46
CA SER A 285 -5.41 -16.45 22.38
C SER A 285 -4.61 -17.37 21.45
N GLN A 286 -4.77 -18.68 21.66
CA GLN A 286 -4.08 -19.70 20.88
C GLN A 286 -4.32 -19.49 19.37
N GLY A 287 -3.24 -19.51 18.59
CA GLY A 287 -3.25 -19.23 17.14
C GLY A 287 -3.26 -17.72 16.83
N SER A 288 -4.12 -16.93 17.48
CA SER A 288 -4.29 -15.50 17.20
C SER A 288 -3.02 -14.67 17.34
N TYR A 289 -2.16 -14.99 18.32
CA TYR A 289 -0.90 -14.28 18.53
C TYR A 289 0.07 -14.35 17.33
N ARG A 290 -0.13 -15.29 16.38
CA ARG A 290 0.68 -15.40 15.16
C ARG A 290 0.26 -14.43 14.06
N LYS A 291 -0.98 -13.93 14.09
CA LYS A 291 -1.57 -13.07 13.05
C LYS A 291 -0.84 -11.72 13.00
N ASN A 292 0.17 -11.63 12.14
CA ASN A 292 1.01 -10.45 11.97
C ASN A 292 1.50 -10.38 10.52
N ALA A 293 0.56 -10.24 9.58
CA ALA A 293 0.84 -10.36 8.16
C ALA A 293 1.59 -9.12 7.64
N PHE A 294 2.63 -9.35 6.84
CA PHE A 294 3.28 -8.33 6.02
C PHE A 294 2.70 -8.47 4.61
N ASP A 295 1.54 -7.87 4.36
CA ASP A 295 0.77 -8.14 3.14
C ASP A 295 1.59 -7.84 1.88
N THR A 296 2.33 -6.73 1.87
CA THR A 296 3.22 -6.39 0.76
C THR A 296 4.42 -7.34 0.72
N GLY A 297 5.11 -7.54 1.84
CA GLY A 297 6.38 -8.28 1.86
C GLY A 297 6.31 -9.80 1.82
N GLU A 298 5.26 -10.41 2.35
CA GLU A 298 5.07 -11.87 2.43
C GLU A 298 4.22 -12.44 1.29
N TYR A 299 3.43 -11.61 0.60
CA TYR A 299 2.57 -12.06 -0.51
C TYR A 299 2.76 -11.28 -1.82
N GLY A 300 3.15 -10.00 -1.74
CA GLY A 300 3.18 -9.09 -2.89
C GLY A 300 1.78 -8.66 -3.32
N LEU A 301 1.32 -7.53 -2.80
CA LEU A 301 -0.04 -7.03 -3.01
C LEU A 301 -0.39 -6.78 -4.48
N GLY A 302 0.59 -6.52 -5.34
CA GLY A 302 0.37 -6.41 -6.79
C GLY A 302 -0.18 -7.70 -7.41
N ASN A 303 0.11 -8.87 -6.84
CA ASN A 303 -0.50 -10.14 -7.25
C ASN A 303 -2.02 -10.18 -7.00
N PHE A 304 -2.49 -9.40 -6.04
CA PHE A 304 -3.86 -9.43 -5.51
C PHE A 304 -4.70 -8.24 -5.96
N THR A 305 -4.21 -7.46 -6.92
CA THR A 305 -4.97 -6.38 -7.56
C THR A 305 -6.24 -6.91 -8.24
N ASN A 306 -7.37 -6.26 -7.96
CA ASN A 306 -8.66 -6.57 -8.55
C ASN A 306 -8.78 -6.02 -9.97
N SER A 307 -9.66 -6.64 -10.75
CA SER A 307 -10.15 -6.06 -12.00
C SER A 307 -11.33 -5.12 -11.71
N LEU A 308 -11.15 -3.82 -11.91
CA LEU A 308 -12.15 -2.82 -11.54
C LEU A 308 -13.28 -2.71 -12.59
N THR A 309 -14.52 -2.54 -12.11
CA THR A 309 -15.73 -2.49 -12.92
C THR A 309 -16.31 -1.07 -12.97
N LEU A 310 -16.56 -0.58 -14.19
CA LEU A 310 -17.17 0.73 -14.44
C LEU A 310 -18.56 0.84 -13.79
N GLY A 311 -18.80 1.94 -13.08
CA GLY A 311 -20.07 2.22 -12.40
C GLY A 311 -20.22 1.55 -11.03
N CYS A 312 -19.34 0.61 -10.67
CA CYS A 312 -19.31 -0.04 -9.36
C CYS A 312 -18.12 0.44 -8.54
N ASP A 313 -16.89 0.16 -8.99
CA ASP A 313 -15.66 0.53 -8.27
C ASP A 313 -15.22 1.97 -8.58
N CYS A 314 -15.47 2.40 -9.82
CA CYS A 314 -15.17 3.75 -10.32
C CYS A 314 -16.36 4.31 -11.10
N LEU A 315 -16.80 5.52 -10.73
CA LEU A 315 -17.96 6.21 -11.31
C LEU A 315 -17.54 7.48 -12.07
N GLY A 316 -18.11 7.69 -13.26
CA GLY A 316 -17.86 8.86 -14.10
C GLY A 316 -17.21 8.51 -15.44
N GLU A 317 -16.42 9.43 -15.98
CA GLU A 317 -15.65 9.22 -17.21
C GLU A 317 -14.30 8.58 -16.87
N ILE A 318 -14.23 7.25 -16.94
CA ILE A 318 -13.08 6.47 -16.44
C ILE A 318 -12.20 6.00 -17.60
N THR A 319 -10.89 6.18 -17.44
CA THR A 319 -9.86 5.51 -18.24
C THR A 319 -9.16 4.46 -17.39
N TYR A 320 -8.98 3.26 -17.92
CA TYR A 320 -8.30 2.16 -17.22
C TYR A 320 -6.93 1.85 -17.82
N LEU A 321 -6.04 1.31 -16.99
CA LEU A 321 -4.82 0.63 -17.44
C LEU A 321 -4.84 -0.82 -16.95
N ASP A 322 -4.49 -1.73 -17.87
CA ASP A 322 -4.26 -3.14 -17.56
C ASP A 322 -2.84 -3.30 -17.01
N ALA A 323 -2.66 -4.27 -16.11
CA ALA A 323 -1.33 -4.66 -15.61
C ALA A 323 -1.09 -6.16 -15.81
N ALA A 324 0.14 -6.62 -15.61
CA ALA A 324 0.45 -8.04 -15.67
C ALA A 324 1.36 -8.45 -14.51
N VAL A 325 1.19 -9.68 -14.04
CA VAL A 325 2.01 -10.30 -12.99
C VAL A 325 2.44 -11.71 -13.39
N THR A 326 3.59 -12.14 -12.88
CA THR A 326 4.12 -13.48 -13.13
C THR A 326 3.84 -14.39 -11.94
N GLU A 327 3.16 -15.51 -12.17
CA GLU A 327 2.82 -16.52 -11.16
C GLU A 327 4.01 -17.44 -10.84
N GLY A 328 3.91 -18.20 -9.74
CA GLY A 328 4.98 -19.08 -9.26
C GLY A 328 5.51 -20.09 -10.28
N ASP A 329 4.65 -20.58 -11.18
CA ASP A 329 5.05 -21.51 -12.25
C ASP A 329 5.59 -20.78 -13.50
N GLY A 330 5.67 -19.45 -13.47
CA GLY A 330 6.12 -18.59 -14.56
C GLY A 330 5.03 -18.26 -15.59
N LYS A 331 3.77 -18.66 -15.38
CA LYS A 331 2.65 -18.12 -16.19
C LYS A 331 2.48 -16.64 -15.92
N VAL A 332 2.14 -15.90 -16.97
CA VAL A 332 1.83 -14.47 -16.85
C VAL A 332 0.32 -14.30 -16.86
N ARG A 333 -0.19 -13.60 -15.86
CA ARG A 333 -1.60 -13.26 -15.72
C ARG A 333 -1.77 -11.77 -15.93
N GLU A 334 -2.67 -11.42 -16.85
CA GLU A 334 -3.09 -10.04 -17.04
C GLU A 334 -4.23 -9.70 -16.07
N ILE A 335 -4.16 -8.50 -15.51
CA ILE A 335 -5.16 -7.91 -14.62
C ILE A 335 -5.84 -6.81 -15.41
N LYS A 336 -7.03 -7.12 -15.92
CA LYS A 336 -7.82 -6.15 -16.70
C LYS A 336 -8.34 -5.07 -15.79
N ASN A 337 -8.28 -3.81 -16.24
CA ASN A 337 -8.73 -2.66 -15.45
C ASN A 337 -8.07 -2.58 -14.06
N ALA A 338 -6.78 -2.92 -13.95
CA ALA A 338 -6.05 -2.96 -12.68
C ALA A 338 -5.95 -1.57 -12.00
N ILE A 339 -5.92 -0.52 -12.83
CA ILE A 339 -5.78 0.87 -12.40
C ILE A 339 -6.88 1.70 -13.03
N CYS A 340 -7.55 2.47 -12.19
CA CYS A 340 -8.61 3.40 -12.57
C CYS A 340 -8.08 4.84 -12.54
N MET A 341 -8.41 5.62 -13.57
CA MET A 341 -8.00 7.01 -13.73
C MET A 341 -9.19 7.87 -14.13
N HIS A 342 -9.42 8.95 -13.40
CA HIS A 342 -10.45 9.95 -13.74
C HIS A 342 -10.13 11.29 -13.09
N GLU A 343 -10.87 12.34 -13.43
CA GLU A 343 -10.90 13.58 -12.66
C GLU A 343 -12.27 13.75 -12.01
N GLU A 344 -12.33 14.34 -10.83
CA GLU A 344 -13.58 14.62 -10.15
C GLU A 344 -13.62 16.05 -9.61
N ASP A 345 -14.84 16.58 -9.48
CA ASP A 345 -15.08 17.84 -8.80
C ASP A 345 -14.75 17.70 -7.31
N PHE A 346 -14.07 18.71 -6.76
CA PHE A 346 -13.70 18.74 -5.34
C PHE A 346 -14.13 20.07 -4.68
N GLY A 347 -15.33 20.54 -5.01
CA GLY A 347 -15.93 21.72 -4.38
C GLY A 347 -15.21 23.03 -4.73
N ILE A 348 -14.93 23.85 -3.73
CA ILE A 348 -14.33 25.19 -3.89
C ILE A 348 -12.81 25.07 -3.82
N LEU A 349 -12.12 25.58 -4.85
CA LEU A 349 -10.67 25.74 -4.86
C LEU A 349 -10.25 26.97 -4.05
N TRP A 350 -10.85 28.11 -4.35
CA TRP A 350 -10.73 29.32 -3.55
C TRP A 350 -11.95 30.22 -3.75
N LYS A 351 -12.25 31.04 -2.74
CA LYS A 351 -13.33 32.03 -2.76
C LYS A 351 -12.92 33.27 -1.96
N HIS A 352 -13.29 34.44 -2.46
CA HIS A 352 -13.20 35.71 -1.73
C HIS A 352 -14.42 36.57 -2.02
N VAL A 353 -14.81 37.42 -1.07
CA VAL A 353 -15.82 38.47 -1.26
C VAL A 353 -15.19 39.75 -0.76
N ASP A 354 -15.03 40.73 -1.65
CA ASP A 354 -14.42 42.02 -1.31
C ASP A 354 -15.44 42.90 -0.55
N ILE A 355 -14.99 44.01 0.02
CA ILE A 355 -15.78 44.94 0.82
C ILE A 355 -16.94 45.58 0.04
N ASP A 356 -16.81 45.68 -1.28
CA ASP A 356 -17.87 46.14 -2.18
C ASP A 356 -18.93 45.07 -2.44
N GLY A 357 -18.73 43.85 -1.90
CA GLY A 357 -19.62 42.71 -2.05
C GLY A 357 -19.31 41.82 -3.25
N HIS A 358 -18.29 42.14 -4.07
CA HIS A 358 -17.97 41.38 -5.28
C HIS A 358 -17.39 39.98 -4.94
N PRO A 359 -18.04 38.88 -5.34
CA PRO A 359 -17.56 37.53 -5.07
C PRO A 359 -16.69 36.99 -6.21
N GLU A 360 -15.52 36.46 -5.87
CA GLU A 360 -14.73 35.62 -6.76
C GLU A 360 -14.73 34.17 -6.26
N VAL A 361 -14.96 33.21 -7.16
CA VAL A 361 -14.96 31.77 -6.84
C VAL A 361 -14.28 30.99 -7.96
N ARG A 362 -13.45 30.02 -7.59
CA ARG A 362 -12.99 28.94 -8.48
C ARG A 362 -13.36 27.60 -7.89
N ARG A 363 -13.80 26.67 -8.74
CA ARG A 363 -14.06 25.29 -8.34
C ARG A 363 -12.78 24.48 -8.44
N SER A 364 -12.66 23.49 -7.56
CA SER A 364 -11.56 22.56 -7.54
C SER A 364 -11.91 21.33 -8.36
N ARG A 365 -10.92 20.78 -9.03
CA ARG A 365 -10.90 19.40 -9.49
C ARG A 365 -9.66 18.70 -8.94
N ARG A 366 -9.73 17.39 -8.83
CA ARG A 366 -8.56 16.55 -8.59
C ARG A 366 -8.50 15.42 -9.60
N PHE A 367 -7.30 15.05 -10.01
CA PHE A 367 -7.06 13.80 -10.71
C PHE A 367 -6.98 12.67 -9.70
N VAL A 368 -7.64 11.55 -9.98
CA VAL A 368 -7.68 10.34 -9.16
C VAL A 368 -6.98 9.23 -9.91
N LEU A 369 -5.97 8.64 -9.28
CA LEU A 369 -5.28 7.43 -9.72
C LEU A 369 -5.46 6.36 -8.64
N SER A 370 -6.13 5.25 -8.96
CA SER A 370 -6.44 4.25 -7.95
C SER A 370 -6.29 2.81 -8.38
N SER A 371 -6.07 1.94 -7.40
CA SER A 371 -6.08 0.49 -7.53
C SER A 371 -6.65 -0.13 -6.24
N ILE A 372 -7.30 -1.29 -6.34
CA ILE A 372 -7.85 -2.02 -5.19
C ILE A 372 -7.22 -3.41 -5.15
N VAL A 373 -6.77 -3.84 -3.97
CA VAL A 373 -6.20 -5.17 -3.75
C VAL A 373 -7.04 -5.92 -2.72
N THR A 374 -7.23 -7.23 -2.90
CA THR A 374 -7.91 -8.13 -1.94
C THR A 374 -6.94 -9.17 -1.43
N ILE A 375 -6.66 -9.16 -0.13
CA ILE A 375 -5.87 -10.20 0.52
C ILE A 375 -6.71 -10.87 1.60
N ASN A 376 -7.16 -12.09 1.28
CA ASN A 376 -8.09 -12.86 2.09
C ASN A 376 -9.34 -12.03 2.45
N ASN A 377 -9.45 -11.61 3.70
CA ASN A 377 -10.64 -11.00 4.28
C ASN A 377 -10.72 -9.48 4.07
N TYR A 378 -9.62 -8.79 3.75
CA TYR A 378 -9.58 -7.33 3.62
C TYR A 378 -9.41 -6.88 2.16
N GLU A 379 -10.04 -5.76 1.85
CA GLU A 379 -9.76 -4.96 0.66
C GLU A 379 -9.11 -3.63 1.03
N TYR A 380 -8.07 -3.27 0.26
CA TYR A 380 -7.38 -2.00 0.37
C TYR A 380 -7.44 -1.25 -0.97
N GLY A 381 -8.13 -0.11 -0.97
CA GLY A 381 -8.11 0.82 -2.08
C GLY A 381 -7.02 1.88 -1.89
N TYR A 382 -6.07 1.95 -2.81
CA TYR A 382 -4.99 2.94 -2.81
C TYR A 382 -5.29 4.04 -3.80
N TYR A 383 -5.42 5.27 -3.32
CA TYR A 383 -5.77 6.44 -4.12
C TYR A 383 -4.66 7.50 -4.03
N TRP A 384 -4.09 7.85 -5.17
CA TRP A 384 -3.25 9.03 -5.33
C TRP A 384 -4.07 10.14 -5.97
N TYR A 385 -4.06 11.31 -5.35
CA TYR A 385 -4.76 12.50 -5.83
C TYR A 385 -3.79 13.62 -6.20
N PHE A 386 -4.03 14.28 -7.33
CA PHE A 386 -3.31 15.47 -7.76
C PHE A 386 -4.27 16.65 -7.86
N TYR A 387 -3.89 17.79 -7.27
CA TYR A 387 -4.76 18.96 -7.13
C TYR A 387 -4.26 20.16 -7.93
N GLN A 388 -5.18 21.05 -8.28
CA GLN A 388 -4.87 22.26 -9.04
C GLN A 388 -4.06 23.31 -8.27
N ASP A 389 -3.99 23.18 -6.95
CA ASP A 389 -3.15 24.01 -6.09
C ASP A 389 -1.72 23.46 -5.91
N GLY A 390 -1.39 22.37 -6.60
CA GLY A 390 -0.08 21.72 -6.55
C GLY A 390 0.07 20.69 -5.44
N ASN A 391 -0.98 20.38 -4.68
CA ASN A 391 -0.95 19.31 -3.67
C ASN A 391 -0.94 17.92 -4.32
N ILE A 392 -0.30 16.97 -3.65
CA ILE A 392 -0.41 15.52 -3.90
C ILE A 392 -0.94 14.90 -2.62
N GLU A 393 -1.91 13.99 -2.70
CA GLU A 393 -2.44 13.27 -1.54
C GLU A 393 -2.44 11.77 -1.80
N PHE A 394 -2.21 11.01 -0.74
CA PHE A 394 -2.46 9.58 -0.71
C PHE A 394 -3.58 9.29 0.30
N GLU A 395 -4.51 8.43 -0.09
CA GLU A 395 -5.55 7.88 0.77
C GLU A 395 -5.63 6.36 0.58
N ALA A 396 -5.51 5.62 1.67
CA ALA A 396 -5.89 4.22 1.75
C ALA A 396 -7.33 4.12 2.28
N LYS A 397 -8.16 3.35 1.58
CA LYS A 397 -9.53 2.99 1.94
C LYS A 397 -9.56 1.52 2.33
N LEU A 398 -9.90 1.23 3.56
CA LEU A 398 -9.95 -0.13 4.11
C LEU A 398 -11.41 -0.56 4.20
N THR A 399 -11.74 -1.72 3.66
CA THR A 399 -13.06 -2.35 3.75
C THR A 399 -12.90 -3.87 3.69
N GLY A 400 -14.00 -4.60 3.57
CA GLY A 400 -14.00 -6.06 3.62
C GLY A 400 -14.49 -6.58 4.94
N ILE A 401 -14.13 -7.81 5.26
CA ILE A 401 -14.63 -8.53 6.41
C ILE A 401 -13.56 -8.53 7.49
N VAL A 402 -13.92 -8.06 8.69
CA VAL A 402 -13.02 -8.17 9.84
C VAL A 402 -12.67 -9.64 10.09
N LEU A 403 -11.40 -9.94 10.31
CA LEU A 403 -11.00 -11.30 10.65
C LEU A 403 -11.64 -11.70 11.98
N THR A 404 -12.18 -12.90 12.07
CA THR A 404 -12.99 -13.32 13.22
C THR A 404 -12.34 -14.42 14.06
N LEU A 405 -12.83 -14.54 15.28
CA LEU A 405 -12.55 -15.55 16.29
C LEU A 405 -13.88 -16.05 16.86
N GLY A 406 -13.92 -17.31 17.29
CA GLY A 406 -15.03 -17.88 18.05
C GLY A 406 -14.72 -17.90 19.55
N ASP A 407 -15.74 -17.65 20.37
CA ASP A 407 -15.74 -17.94 21.81
C ASP A 407 -17.18 -18.22 22.27
N THR A 408 -17.35 -18.55 23.55
CA THR A 408 -18.65 -18.56 24.20
C THR A 408 -19.28 -17.16 24.15
N PRO A 409 -20.59 -17.05 23.87
CA PRO A 409 -21.26 -15.76 23.87
C PRO A 409 -21.08 -15.00 25.19
N HIS A 410 -20.81 -13.71 25.09
CA HIS A 410 -20.55 -12.80 26.21
C HIS A 410 -19.29 -13.14 27.03
N ALA A 411 -18.36 -13.92 26.47
CA ALA A 411 -17.05 -14.13 27.07
C ALA A 411 -16.32 -12.80 27.29
N VAL A 412 -15.57 -12.72 28.39
CA VAL A 412 -14.71 -11.56 28.67
C VAL A 412 -13.44 -11.69 27.82
N HIS A 413 -13.42 -11.03 26.67
CA HIS A 413 -12.29 -11.01 25.74
C HIS A 413 -11.70 -9.59 25.63
N PRO A 414 -10.75 -9.18 26.49
CA PRO A 414 -10.31 -7.77 26.56
C PRO A 414 -9.60 -7.23 25.31
N SER A 415 -9.12 -8.14 24.44
CA SER A 415 -8.43 -7.85 23.18
C SER A 415 -9.32 -8.01 21.93
N ALA A 416 -10.63 -8.20 22.09
CA ALA A 416 -11.55 -8.40 20.96
C ALA A 416 -12.94 -7.85 21.27
N THR A 417 -13.67 -7.42 20.25
CA THR A 417 -15.07 -7.02 20.37
C THR A 417 -15.99 -8.18 20.00
N GLU A 418 -16.96 -8.53 20.84
CA GLU A 418 -18.06 -9.42 20.45
C GLU A 418 -18.96 -8.69 19.45
N ILE A 419 -19.00 -9.15 18.19
CA ILE A 419 -19.74 -8.53 17.09
C ILE A 419 -21.04 -9.27 16.74
N GLU A 420 -21.12 -10.55 17.08
CA GLU A 420 -22.33 -11.39 17.11
C GLU A 420 -22.20 -12.36 18.31
N PRO A 421 -23.27 -13.00 18.81
CA PRO A 421 -23.16 -13.95 19.90
C PRO A 421 -22.09 -15.03 19.66
N GLY A 422 -21.00 -14.97 20.43
CA GLY A 422 -19.84 -15.85 20.33
C GLY A 422 -18.86 -15.54 19.19
N LEU A 423 -19.12 -14.57 18.33
CA LEU A 423 -18.22 -14.13 17.26
C LEU A 423 -17.47 -12.88 17.70
N PHE A 424 -16.15 -12.98 17.76
CA PHE A 424 -15.27 -11.91 18.21
C PHE A 424 -14.38 -11.41 17.08
N ALA A 425 -14.13 -10.10 17.05
CA ALA A 425 -13.18 -9.48 16.15
C ALA A 425 -11.99 -8.93 16.97
N PRO A 426 -10.79 -9.53 16.87
CA PRO A 426 -9.62 -9.11 17.63
C PRO A 426 -9.13 -7.72 17.21
N TYR A 427 -8.65 -6.96 18.19
CA TYR A 427 -8.04 -5.65 17.97
C TYR A 427 -6.76 -5.81 17.15
N HIS A 428 -6.52 -4.88 16.25
CA HIS A 428 -5.34 -4.92 15.37
C HIS A 428 -5.00 -3.52 14.89
N GLN A 429 -3.80 -3.35 14.33
CA GLN A 429 -3.43 -2.12 13.63
C GLN A 429 -3.23 -2.40 12.15
N HIS A 430 -3.42 -1.38 11.32
CA HIS A 430 -2.97 -1.39 9.93
C HIS A 430 -1.86 -0.35 9.81
N VAL A 431 -0.63 -0.77 9.55
CA VAL A 431 0.54 0.12 9.51
C VAL A 431 1.15 0.08 8.12
N PHE A 432 1.13 1.23 7.46
CA PHE A 432 1.64 1.45 6.11
C PHE A 432 2.99 2.16 6.17
N CYS A 433 3.84 1.92 5.18
CA CYS A 433 5.02 2.72 4.93
C CYS A 433 5.04 3.20 3.49
N ALA A 434 4.85 4.51 3.28
CA ALA A 434 5.00 5.13 1.98
C ALA A 434 6.48 5.41 1.69
N ARG A 435 6.97 4.99 0.52
CA ARG A 435 8.28 5.36 -0.01
C ARG A 435 8.12 6.59 -0.90
N LEU A 436 8.69 7.71 -0.45
CA LEU A 436 8.59 9.01 -1.10
C LEU A 436 9.98 9.43 -1.58
N ASP A 437 10.35 8.96 -2.77
CA ASP A 437 11.56 9.40 -3.47
C ASP A 437 11.24 10.71 -4.20
N LEU A 438 11.46 11.82 -3.51
CA LEU A 438 11.15 13.16 -3.97
C LEU A 438 12.41 13.82 -4.56
N ASP A 439 12.24 14.53 -5.67
CA ASP A 439 13.30 15.27 -6.37
C ASP A 439 12.85 16.73 -6.56
N VAL A 440 12.61 17.44 -5.46
CA VAL A 440 12.04 18.79 -5.49
C VAL A 440 12.98 19.72 -6.25
N ASP A 441 12.57 20.14 -7.45
CA ASP A 441 13.33 21.01 -8.36
C ASP A 441 14.78 20.54 -8.64
N GLY A 442 15.01 19.22 -8.53
CA GLY A 442 16.30 18.56 -8.69
C GLY A 442 16.62 17.55 -7.58
N PRO A 443 17.68 16.74 -7.74
CA PRO A 443 17.94 15.58 -6.86
C PRO A 443 18.57 15.93 -5.52
N ASN A 444 19.24 17.09 -5.38
CA ASN A 444 19.90 17.45 -4.13
C ASN A 444 18.92 18.15 -3.20
N ASN A 445 18.40 17.43 -2.22
CA ASN A 445 17.40 17.90 -1.28
C ASN A 445 17.86 17.74 0.18
N SER A 446 17.18 18.44 1.09
CA SER A 446 17.32 18.29 2.54
C SER A 446 15.94 18.15 3.16
N VAL A 447 15.83 17.34 4.21
CA VAL A 447 14.60 17.22 5.00
C VAL A 447 14.72 18.03 6.28
N ILE A 448 13.66 18.76 6.61
CA ILE A 448 13.58 19.70 7.72
C ILE A 448 12.35 19.38 8.55
N GLU A 449 12.54 19.19 9.85
CA GLU A 449 11.46 19.18 10.83
C GLU A 449 11.10 20.60 11.25
N VAL A 450 9.81 20.89 11.33
CA VAL A 450 9.30 22.16 11.82
C VAL A 450 8.37 21.92 13.01
N ASP A 451 8.76 22.46 14.16
CA ASP A 451 7.97 22.46 15.39
C ASP A 451 7.42 23.85 15.66
N SER A 452 6.17 23.95 16.11
CA SER A 452 5.55 25.18 16.60
C SER A 452 5.58 25.23 18.13
N PHE A 453 5.81 26.40 18.71
CA PHE A 453 5.83 26.57 20.16
C PHE A 453 5.41 28.00 20.56
N ALA A 454 4.76 28.13 21.72
CA ALA A 454 4.46 29.41 22.34
C ALA A 454 5.56 29.81 23.33
N HIS A 455 5.88 31.10 23.40
CA HIS A 455 6.73 31.62 24.48
C HIS A 455 5.93 31.76 25.77
N PRO A 456 6.53 31.57 26.96
CA PRO A 456 5.90 31.99 28.22
C PRO A 456 5.51 33.47 28.18
N MET A 457 4.51 33.87 28.98
CA MET A 457 4.16 35.30 29.11
C MET A 457 5.40 36.12 29.50
N GLY A 458 5.64 37.20 28.76
CA GLY A 458 6.84 38.04 28.92
C GLY A 458 7.09 38.90 27.68
N PRO A 459 8.28 39.49 27.52
CA PRO A 459 8.55 40.42 26.41
C PRO A 459 8.31 39.83 25.00
N LYS A 460 8.56 38.52 24.83
CA LYS A 460 8.30 37.81 23.55
C LYS A 460 6.85 37.35 23.38
N ASN A 461 6.05 37.37 24.44
CA ASN A 461 4.64 37.03 24.40
C ASN A 461 3.86 37.85 25.46
N PRO A 462 3.71 39.18 25.29
CA PRO A 462 3.20 40.05 26.35
C PRO A 462 1.76 39.72 26.79
N HIS A 463 1.00 39.07 25.90
CA HIS A 463 -0.42 38.80 26.07
C HIS A 463 -0.79 37.31 25.93
N GLY A 464 0.19 36.40 25.92
CA GLY A 464 -0.06 34.96 25.88
C GLY A 464 -0.37 34.35 24.51
N GLY A 465 -0.64 35.13 23.47
CA GLY A 465 -1.03 34.64 22.13
C GLY A 465 0.10 34.44 21.11
N ALA A 466 1.34 34.82 21.40
CA ALA A 466 2.46 34.73 20.46
C ALA A 466 3.07 33.32 20.40
N PHE A 467 3.32 32.85 19.19
CA PHE A 467 4.00 31.59 18.91
C PHE A 467 5.02 31.77 17.78
N GLU A 468 6.01 30.89 17.75
CA GLU A 468 7.05 30.82 16.73
C GLU A 468 7.18 29.38 16.21
N THR A 469 7.98 29.23 15.16
CA THR A 469 8.41 27.91 14.68
C THR A 469 9.91 27.76 14.80
N SER A 470 10.36 26.52 15.00
CA SER A 470 11.77 26.14 14.97
C SER A 470 12.00 25.12 13.86
N GLU A 471 13.12 25.23 13.15
CA GLU A 471 13.49 24.33 12.07
C GLU A 471 14.71 23.50 12.45
N THR A 472 14.64 22.19 12.27
CA THR A 472 15.77 21.26 12.44
C THR A 472 16.05 20.59 11.11
N VAL A 473 17.18 20.93 10.48
CA VAL A 473 17.67 20.26 9.27
C VAL A 473 18.30 18.93 9.68
N PHE A 474 17.85 17.83 9.07
CA PHE A 474 18.47 16.53 9.30
C PHE A 474 19.76 16.40 8.49
N LYS A 475 20.84 16.07 9.19
CA LYS A 475 22.19 15.97 8.59
C LYS A 475 22.57 14.53 8.27
N ASP A 476 22.03 13.61 9.06
CA ASP A 476 22.33 12.19 9.02
C ASP A 476 21.08 11.34 9.30
N GLU A 477 21.12 10.08 8.87
CA GLU A 477 19.98 9.17 8.91
C GLU A 477 19.45 8.92 10.33
N LYS A 478 20.31 8.87 11.36
CA LYS A 478 19.88 8.70 12.75
C LYS A 478 19.13 9.92 13.26
N SER A 479 19.55 11.13 12.88
CA SER A 479 18.84 12.35 13.23
C SER A 479 17.44 12.43 12.60
N ALA A 480 17.20 11.70 11.51
CA ALA A 480 15.96 11.70 10.74
C ALA A 480 14.98 10.55 11.09
N GLN A 481 15.19 9.86 12.22
CA GLN A 481 14.25 8.90 12.80
C GLN A 481 13.32 9.64 13.77
N ARG A 482 12.10 9.95 13.31
CA ARG A 482 11.22 10.91 14.02
C ARG A 482 9.85 10.35 14.32
N LEU A 483 9.35 10.73 15.49
CA LEU A 483 7.94 10.65 15.83
C LEU A 483 7.22 11.95 15.47
N TYR A 484 5.98 11.80 15.01
CA TYR A 484 5.03 12.89 14.95
C TYR A 484 4.71 13.38 16.37
N ASP A 485 4.53 14.69 16.52
CA ASP A 485 4.20 15.34 17.79
C ASP A 485 3.07 16.34 17.57
N LEU A 486 1.85 15.91 17.95
CA LEU A 486 0.64 16.71 17.86
C LEU A 486 0.75 18.01 18.70
N MET A 487 1.43 17.95 19.85
CA MET A 487 1.51 19.09 20.78
C MET A 487 2.38 20.22 20.22
N LYS A 488 3.24 19.91 19.25
CA LYS A 488 4.07 20.89 18.54
C LYS A 488 3.56 21.22 17.15
N SER A 489 2.41 20.68 16.74
CA SER A 489 1.93 20.77 15.37
C SER A 489 3.03 20.38 14.37
N ARG A 490 3.80 19.34 14.70
CA ARG A 490 5.01 18.97 13.96
C ARG A 490 4.68 18.59 12.53
N TYR A 491 5.48 19.07 11.59
CA TYR A 491 5.48 18.56 10.22
C TYR A 491 6.91 18.50 9.69
N TRP A 492 7.09 17.76 8.59
CA TRP A 492 8.36 17.68 7.89
C TRP A 492 8.22 18.29 6.50
N LYS A 493 9.28 18.91 6.01
CA LYS A 493 9.36 19.42 4.66
C LYS A 493 10.64 18.97 3.99
N ILE A 494 10.54 18.60 2.73
CA ILE A 494 11.69 18.42 1.86
C ILE A 494 11.90 19.71 1.08
N VAL A 495 13.15 20.16 0.99
CA VAL A 495 13.52 21.39 0.29
C VAL A 495 14.72 21.18 -0.61
N ASN A 496 14.80 21.98 -1.66
CA ASN A 496 16.01 22.12 -2.46
C ASN A 496 16.78 23.36 -2.01
N PRO A 497 17.87 23.22 -1.24
CA PRO A 497 18.60 24.37 -0.73
C PRO A 497 19.28 25.19 -1.83
N ASN A 498 19.50 24.60 -3.01
CA ASN A 498 20.18 25.21 -4.17
C ASN A 498 19.23 26.00 -5.08
N LYS A 499 17.91 25.87 -4.90
CA LYS A 499 16.89 26.57 -5.68
C LYS A 499 16.08 27.47 -4.77
N LYS A 500 16.18 28.78 -4.99
CA LYS A 500 15.46 29.77 -4.21
C LYS A 500 14.20 30.23 -4.94
N ASN A 501 13.13 30.40 -4.19
CA ASN A 501 11.92 31.07 -4.65
C ASN A 501 12.11 32.59 -4.69
N HIS A 502 11.06 33.30 -5.12
CA HIS A 502 11.08 34.75 -5.25
C HIS A 502 11.33 35.51 -3.93
N MET A 503 11.11 34.86 -2.78
CA MET A 503 11.38 35.40 -1.44
C MET A 503 12.79 35.05 -0.91
N GLY A 504 13.66 34.46 -1.74
CA GLY A 504 15.01 34.07 -1.36
C GLY A 504 15.08 32.82 -0.46
N LYS A 505 13.98 32.07 -0.31
CA LYS A 505 13.92 30.85 0.51
C LYS A 505 13.98 29.60 -0.38
N PRO A 506 14.51 28.46 0.10
CA PRO A 506 14.45 27.19 -0.61
C PRO A 506 13.03 26.85 -1.07
N VAL A 507 12.89 26.34 -2.30
CA VAL A 507 11.65 25.71 -2.77
C VAL A 507 11.46 24.38 -2.05
N GLY A 508 10.22 23.98 -1.78
CA GLY A 508 9.95 22.78 -0.98
C GLY A 508 8.54 22.24 -1.09
N TYR A 509 8.36 21.03 -0.58
CA TYR A 509 7.08 20.39 -0.29
C TYR A 509 7.05 19.96 1.18
N LYS A 510 5.93 20.18 1.86
CA LYS A 510 5.72 19.74 3.23
C LYS A 510 4.77 18.54 3.29
N LEU A 511 5.12 17.57 4.11
CA LEU A 511 4.32 16.40 4.44
C LEU A 511 3.38 16.76 5.60
N ILE A 512 2.08 16.73 5.34
CA ILE A 512 1.02 16.88 6.32
C ILE A 512 0.46 15.51 6.65
N THR A 513 0.52 15.16 7.93
CA THR A 513 0.02 13.89 8.45
C THR A 513 -1.51 13.87 8.45
N GLY A 514 -2.11 12.74 8.06
CA GLY A 514 -3.50 12.44 8.40
C GLY A 514 -3.65 11.93 9.85
N GLY A 515 -4.78 11.29 10.14
CA GLY A 515 -4.93 10.51 11.37
C GLY A 515 -3.85 9.42 11.45
N ASN A 516 -3.30 9.21 12.64
CA ASN A 516 -2.17 8.30 12.85
C ASN A 516 -2.26 7.61 14.21
N SER A 517 -1.53 6.51 14.37
CA SER A 517 -1.41 5.75 15.61
C SER A 517 0.02 5.25 15.77
N TYR A 518 0.48 5.16 17.02
CA TYR A 518 1.76 4.54 17.34
C TYR A 518 1.60 3.02 17.48
N PRO A 519 2.57 2.20 17.05
CA PRO A 519 2.52 0.75 17.25
C PRO A 519 2.41 0.36 18.72
N LEU A 520 1.44 -0.50 19.04
CA LEU A 520 1.20 -1.04 20.38
C LEU A 520 2.00 -2.33 20.63
N THR A 521 2.43 -3.01 19.56
CA THR A 521 3.32 -4.16 19.65
C THR A 521 4.68 -3.73 20.22
N LEU A 522 5.21 -4.51 21.17
CA LEU A 522 6.48 -4.20 21.82
C LEU A 522 7.69 -4.38 20.87
N PRO A 523 8.67 -3.46 20.84
CA PRO A 523 9.85 -3.55 19.97
C PRO A 523 10.65 -4.84 20.09
N GLU A 524 10.70 -5.42 21.28
CA GLU A 524 11.44 -6.65 21.59
C GLU A 524 10.74 -7.94 21.11
N SER A 525 9.46 -7.86 20.76
CA SER A 525 8.70 -8.99 20.22
C SER A 525 9.23 -9.43 18.85
N VAL A 526 8.90 -10.66 18.43
CA VAL A 526 9.30 -11.18 17.11
C VAL A 526 8.80 -10.27 15.99
N LEU A 527 7.53 -9.86 16.07
CA LEU A 527 6.96 -8.90 15.12
C LEU A 527 7.66 -7.53 15.21
N GLY A 528 7.85 -7.00 16.41
CA GLY A 528 8.51 -5.69 16.61
C GLY A 528 9.90 -5.65 15.96
N LYS A 529 10.67 -6.73 16.08
CA LYS A 529 11.97 -6.86 15.40
C LYS A 529 11.84 -6.92 13.88
N ARG A 530 10.84 -7.64 13.35
CA ARG A 530 10.60 -7.79 11.89
C ARG A 530 10.09 -6.50 11.25
N ALA A 531 9.16 -5.82 11.91
CA ALA A 531 8.55 -4.57 11.46
C ALA A 531 9.23 -3.34 12.06
N GLY A 532 10.54 -3.36 12.33
CA GLY A 532 11.21 -2.30 13.10
C GLY A 532 11.06 -0.89 12.52
N PHE A 533 10.72 -0.76 11.23
CA PHE A 533 10.37 0.51 10.60
C PHE A 533 9.16 1.21 11.27
N MET A 534 8.24 0.46 11.88
CA MET A 534 6.99 1.04 12.39
C MET A 534 7.17 1.98 13.58
N TYR A 535 8.30 1.89 14.28
CA TYR A 535 8.56 2.66 15.51
C TYR A 535 9.02 4.11 15.27
N GLN A 536 9.03 4.58 14.03
CA GLN A 536 9.16 5.99 13.70
C GLN A 536 8.13 6.35 12.65
N HIS A 537 7.56 7.56 12.73
CA HIS A 537 6.63 8.08 11.72
C HIS A 537 7.37 8.58 10.47
N LEU A 538 8.60 9.05 10.64
CA LEU A 538 9.46 9.44 9.52
C LEU A 538 10.83 8.77 9.65
N TRP A 539 11.31 8.25 8.53
CA TRP A 539 12.71 7.95 8.28
C TRP A 539 13.18 8.74 7.05
N VAL A 540 14.46 9.09 7.01
CA VAL A 540 15.09 9.63 5.81
C VAL A 540 16.39 8.88 5.57
N THR A 541 16.54 8.31 4.39
CA THR A 541 17.77 7.63 3.97
C THR A 541 18.40 8.33 2.78
N LYS A 542 19.70 8.11 2.59
CA LYS A 542 20.32 8.44 1.31
C LYS A 542 19.77 7.50 0.24
N ASN A 543 19.43 8.02 -0.94
CA ASN A 543 18.91 7.20 -2.03
C ASN A 543 19.98 6.21 -2.52
N THR A 544 19.59 4.94 -2.61
CA THR A 544 20.38 3.85 -3.21
C THR A 544 19.43 2.94 -3.97
N GLU A 545 19.94 2.30 -5.03
CA GLU A 545 19.11 1.44 -5.88
C GLU A 545 18.65 0.18 -5.15
N GLU A 546 19.41 -0.32 -4.17
CA GLU A 546 19.12 -1.55 -3.44
C GLU A 546 18.09 -1.39 -2.30
N GLU A 547 17.90 -0.19 -1.76
CA GLU A 547 17.03 0.05 -0.59
C GLU A 547 15.58 0.34 -1.01
N ARG A 548 14.78 -0.72 -1.17
CA ARG A 548 13.39 -0.65 -1.68
C ARG A 548 12.30 -0.85 -0.63
N TYR A 549 12.47 -1.82 0.27
CA TYR A 549 11.42 -2.26 1.19
C TYR A 549 11.78 -2.02 2.67
N PRO A 550 10.92 -1.35 3.45
CA PRO A 550 11.27 -0.88 4.80
C PRO A 550 11.44 -2.01 5.82
N ALA A 551 10.89 -3.20 5.55
CA ALA A 551 11.05 -4.42 6.34
C ALA A 551 12.13 -5.38 5.79
N GLY A 552 12.85 -4.97 4.74
CA GLY A 552 13.81 -5.81 4.02
C GLY A 552 13.20 -6.56 2.82
N ASP A 553 14.07 -7.18 2.01
CA ASP A 553 13.67 -7.87 0.79
C ASP A 553 12.89 -9.17 1.08
N TYR A 554 13.18 -9.84 2.19
CA TYR A 554 12.63 -11.16 2.52
C TYR A 554 12.10 -11.22 3.97
N PRO A 555 10.96 -10.57 4.30
CA PRO A 555 10.46 -10.52 5.66
C PRO A 555 9.85 -11.84 6.17
N PHE A 556 9.52 -12.77 5.27
CA PHE A 556 8.89 -14.04 5.62
C PHE A 556 9.79 -14.89 6.55
N GLN A 557 9.32 -15.12 7.79
CA GLN A 557 10.08 -15.80 8.86
C GLN A 557 11.48 -15.21 9.14
N HIS A 558 11.74 -13.96 8.76
CA HIS A 558 13.00 -13.28 9.08
C HIS A 558 13.13 -13.05 10.60
N PRO A 559 14.33 -13.18 11.21
CA PRO A 559 14.51 -12.95 12.66
C PRO A 559 14.31 -11.49 13.08
N GLY A 560 14.29 -10.57 12.12
CA GLY A 560 14.09 -9.13 12.29
C GLY A 560 15.37 -8.29 12.17
N GLY A 561 15.21 -6.97 12.17
CA GLY A 561 16.30 -6.00 12.11
C GLY A 561 16.82 -5.64 10.71
N ASP A 562 16.17 -6.12 9.63
CA ASP A 562 16.47 -5.70 8.25
C ASP A 562 15.72 -4.42 7.86
N GLY A 563 15.91 -3.94 6.63
CA GLY A 563 15.25 -2.75 6.10
C GLY A 563 15.74 -1.46 6.75
N LEU A 564 14.83 -0.53 7.02
CA LEU A 564 15.14 0.80 7.57
C LEU A 564 15.98 0.76 8.86
N PRO A 565 15.67 -0.10 9.86
CA PRO A 565 16.52 -0.29 11.03
C PRO A 565 17.98 -0.69 10.72
N ARG A 566 18.23 -1.45 9.64
CA ARG A 566 19.59 -1.82 9.22
C ARG A 566 20.26 -0.71 8.45
N TRP A 567 19.59 -0.17 7.42
CA TRP A 567 20.18 0.80 6.50
C TRP A 567 20.68 2.04 7.24
N THR A 568 19.87 2.55 8.18
CA THR A 568 20.18 3.77 8.94
C THR A 568 21.30 3.58 9.98
N GLN A 569 21.79 2.37 10.21
CA GLN A 569 22.99 2.15 11.05
C GLN A 569 24.24 2.76 10.41
N ALA A 570 24.29 2.81 9.07
CA ALA A 570 25.37 3.45 8.32
C ALA A 570 25.47 4.95 8.62
N ASN A 571 24.38 5.57 9.09
CA ASN A 571 24.29 6.97 9.47
C ASN A 571 24.86 7.92 8.41
N ARG A 572 24.48 7.67 7.15
CA ARG A 572 24.97 8.41 5.99
C ARG A 572 24.52 9.87 6.08
N SER A 573 25.28 10.76 5.45
CA SER A 573 24.84 12.14 5.30
C SER A 573 23.64 12.23 4.33
N ILE A 574 22.63 12.99 4.73
CA ILE A 574 21.36 13.20 4.01
C ILE A 574 21.04 14.69 3.83
N GLU A 575 22.01 15.57 4.07
CA GLU A 575 21.85 17.01 3.82
C GLU A 575 22.32 17.34 2.40
N ASN A 576 21.44 18.00 1.62
CA ASN A 576 21.71 18.48 0.26
C ASN A 576 22.22 17.38 -0.70
N THR A 577 21.55 16.23 -0.69
CA THR A 577 21.86 15.05 -1.52
C THR A 577 20.55 14.39 -1.95
N ASP A 578 20.63 13.38 -2.80
CA ASP A 578 19.50 12.51 -3.13
C ASP A 578 19.07 11.69 -1.90
N VAL A 579 17.81 11.87 -1.50
CA VAL A 579 17.22 11.29 -0.28
C VAL A 579 15.87 10.66 -0.57
N VAL A 580 15.51 9.67 0.23
CA VAL A 580 14.18 9.07 0.25
C VAL A 580 13.54 9.33 1.61
N MET A 581 12.33 9.88 1.61
CA MET A 581 11.51 9.96 2.80
C MET A 581 10.65 8.70 2.91
N TRP A 582 10.64 8.07 4.08
CA TRP A 582 9.80 6.92 4.38
C TRP A 582 8.80 7.35 5.45
N TYR A 583 7.54 7.50 5.05
CA TYR A 583 6.49 7.94 5.95
C TYR A 583 5.66 6.76 6.43
N VAL A 584 5.69 6.53 7.73
CA VAL A 584 4.93 5.47 8.39
C VAL A 584 3.67 6.07 9.01
N PHE A 585 2.55 5.47 8.70
CA PHE A 585 1.25 5.87 9.22
C PHE A 585 0.36 4.65 9.38
N GLY A 586 -0.51 4.71 10.38
CA GLY A 586 -1.41 3.59 10.62
C GLY A 586 -2.62 3.96 11.45
N LEU A 587 -3.57 3.05 11.49
CA LEU A 587 -4.76 3.15 12.31
C LEU A 587 -4.78 2.03 13.35
N ASN A 588 -5.33 2.33 14.52
CA ASN A 588 -5.60 1.34 15.56
C ASN A 588 -7.08 0.94 15.46
N HIS A 589 -7.34 -0.28 14.98
CA HIS A 589 -8.68 -0.78 14.75
C HIS A 589 -9.16 -1.55 15.97
N ILE A 590 -10.15 -0.98 16.65
CA ILE A 590 -10.98 -1.65 17.65
C ILE A 590 -12.32 -1.90 16.94
N PRO A 591 -12.54 -3.10 16.37
CA PRO A 591 -13.74 -3.38 15.60
C PRO A 591 -14.99 -3.11 16.40
N ARG A 592 -16.01 -2.60 15.74
CA ARG A 592 -17.34 -2.33 16.31
C ARG A 592 -18.35 -3.29 15.71
N ILE A 593 -19.54 -3.34 16.30
CA ILE A 593 -20.64 -4.14 15.76
C ILE A 593 -21.00 -3.67 14.33
N GLU A 594 -20.89 -2.36 14.06
CA GLU A 594 -21.17 -1.81 12.72
C GLU A 594 -20.16 -2.23 11.64
N ASP A 595 -19.04 -2.86 12.00
CA ASP A 595 -18.04 -3.36 11.06
C ASP A 595 -18.37 -4.78 10.56
N TRP A 596 -19.50 -5.34 11.01
CA TRP A 596 -20.00 -6.67 10.66
C TRP A 596 -21.38 -6.58 9.98
N PRO A 597 -21.68 -7.41 8.95
CA PRO A 597 -20.86 -8.49 8.36
C PRO A 597 -19.82 -8.07 7.32
N VAL A 598 -19.83 -6.79 6.92
CA VAL A 598 -18.83 -6.18 6.06
C VAL A 598 -18.56 -4.79 6.59
N MET A 599 -17.29 -4.44 6.76
CA MET A 599 -16.82 -3.19 7.33
C MET A 599 -17.06 -2.03 6.36
N PRO A 600 -17.78 -0.98 6.78
CA PRO A 600 -17.82 0.28 6.04
C PRO A 600 -16.40 0.83 5.82
N VAL A 601 -16.22 1.61 4.75
CA VAL A 601 -14.88 2.10 4.40
C VAL A 601 -14.29 3.00 5.49
N GLU A 602 -13.14 2.61 6.02
CA GLU A 602 -12.28 3.46 6.83
C GLU A 602 -11.14 4.08 6.03
N ARG A 603 -10.72 5.30 6.40
CA ARG A 603 -9.81 6.13 5.60
C ARG A 603 -8.62 6.61 6.41
N LEU A 604 -7.43 6.52 5.82
CA LEU A 604 -6.20 7.12 6.36
C LEU A 604 -5.24 7.51 5.23
N GLY A 605 -4.33 8.43 5.49
CA GLY A 605 -3.46 8.95 4.45
C GLY A 605 -2.59 10.14 4.87
N PHE A 606 -2.10 10.87 3.87
CA PHE A 606 -1.28 12.08 4.05
C PHE A 606 -1.32 12.97 2.81
N THR A 607 -0.88 14.22 2.97
CA THR A 607 -0.80 15.19 1.87
C THR A 607 0.59 15.80 1.77
N LEU A 608 1.15 15.86 0.57
CA LEU A 608 2.31 16.66 0.22
C LEU A 608 1.82 18.02 -0.33
N LYS A 609 2.16 19.10 0.35
CA LYS A 609 1.76 20.46 -0.03
C LYS A 609 2.96 21.30 -0.47
N PRO A 610 2.88 22.06 -1.58
CA PRO A 610 3.96 22.96 -1.96
C PRO A 610 4.17 24.02 -0.86
N MET A 611 5.42 24.25 -0.49
CA MET A 611 5.80 25.25 0.50
C MET A 611 6.88 26.16 -0.09
N GLY A 612 6.42 27.30 -0.63
CA GLY A 612 7.31 28.22 -1.34
C GLY A 612 7.90 27.61 -2.62
N PHE A 613 7.30 26.54 -3.17
CA PHE A 613 7.67 25.99 -4.47
C PHE A 613 7.29 26.94 -5.61
N PHE A 614 6.05 27.44 -5.59
CA PHE A 614 5.53 28.44 -6.52
C PHE A 614 5.72 29.87 -6.02
N LYS A 615 5.62 30.86 -6.91
CA LYS A 615 5.71 32.29 -6.56
C LYS A 615 4.50 32.79 -5.75
N ARG A 616 3.33 32.22 -5.99
CA ARG A 616 2.02 32.49 -5.37
C ARG A 616 1.15 31.25 -5.60
N THR A 617 -0.12 31.28 -5.19
CA THR A 617 -1.02 30.15 -5.47
C THR A 617 -1.03 29.84 -6.98
N PRO A 618 -0.77 28.58 -7.38
CA PRO A 618 -0.82 28.18 -8.79
C PRO A 618 -2.26 28.07 -9.30
N ALA A 619 -3.26 28.25 -8.43
CA ALA A 619 -4.68 28.19 -8.78
C ALA A 619 -5.28 29.51 -9.31
N MET A 620 -4.49 30.57 -9.50
CA MET A 620 -5.02 31.89 -9.89
C MET A 620 -5.53 31.96 -11.32
N ASP A 621 -4.97 31.18 -12.23
CA ASP A 621 -5.29 31.12 -13.66
C ASP A 621 -6.32 30.05 -14.01
N VAL A 622 -6.80 29.30 -13.01
CA VAL A 622 -7.97 28.44 -13.17
C VAL A 622 -9.17 29.30 -13.54
N ALA A 623 -9.84 28.96 -14.63
CA ALA A 623 -10.99 29.72 -15.12
C ALA A 623 -12.17 29.64 -14.14
N PRO A 624 -12.97 30.71 -13.98
CA PRO A 624 -14.23 30.61 -13.27
C PRO A 624 -15.18 29.66 -14.00
N ASN A 625 -15.97 28.89 -13.25
CA ASN A 625 -17.06 28.14 -13.85
C ASN A 625 -18.10 29.10 -14.42
N LYS A 626 -18.55 28.85 -15.67
CA LYS A 626 -19.70 29.55 -16.23
C LYS A 626 -20.94 29.17 -15.43
N ALA A 627 -21.73 30.16 -15.02
CA ALA A 627 -23.04 29.90 -14.44
C ALA A 627 -23.93 29.29 -15.53
N VAL A 628 -24.28 28.01 -15.40
CA VAL A 628 -25.26 27.36 -16.27
C VAL A 628 -26.60 27.40 -15.53
N CYS A 629 -27.44 28.37 -15.88
CA CYS A 629 -28.83 28.39 -15.41
C CYS A 629 -29.62 27.32 -16.16
N SER A 630 -30.03 26.24 -15.49
CA SER A 630 -31.05 25.34 -16.02
C SER A 630 -32.41 26.06 -15.99
N CYS A 631 -33.08 26.11 -17.15
CA CYS A 631 -34.39 26.72 -17.33
C CYS A 631 -35.41 26.08 -16.37
N GLY A 632 -35.89 26.80 -15.34
CA GLY A 632 -36.99 26.29 -14.51
C GLY A 632 -37.24 26.93 -13.15
N SER A 633 -36.31 27.71 -12.59
CA SER A 633 -36.53 28.35 -11.29
C SER A 633 -35.76 29.67 -11.18
N ASN A 634 -36.44 30.72 -10.69
CA ASN A 634 -35.92 32.07 -10.49
C ASN A 634 -34.58 32.07 -9.76
N CYS A 635 -33.48 32.16 -10.50
CA CYS A 635 -32.16 32.40 -9.96
C CYS A 635 -31.85 33.89 -10.10
N ASN A 636 -32.26 34.69 -9.11
CA ASN A 636 -31.67 36.02 -8.94
C ASN A 636 -30.31 35.85 -8.26
N CYS A 637 -29.27 35.69 -9.06
CA CYS A 637 -27.90 35.99 -8.63
C CYS A 637 -27.46 37.18 -9.47
N GLY A 638 -27.80 38.39 -8.98
CA GLY A 638 -27.29 39.62 -9.54
C GLY A 638 -25.77 39.62 -9.44
N HIS A 639 -25.11 39.89 -10.57
CA HIS A 639 -23.67 40.14 -10.65
C HIS A 639 -23.29 41.42 -9.91
#